data_AF-A0A8C0ZLN0-F1
#
_entry.id   AF-A0A8C0ZLN0-F1
#
_cell.length_a   1.000
_cell.length_b   1.000
_cell.length_c   1.000
_cell.angle_alpha   90.00
_cell.angle_beta   90.00
_cell.angle_gamma   90.00
#
_symmetry.space_group_name_H-M   'P 1'
#
loop_
_entity.id
_entity.type
_entity.pdbx_description
1 polymer ?
#
loop_
_entity_poly.entity_id
_entity_poly.type
_entity_poly.pdbx_seq_one_letter_code
_entity_poly.pdbx_strand_id
1 'polypeptide(L)'
;MGAVTWLLPGIFLALLALPSEGGVLKKVIRHKRQSGVNITLPEENQPVVFNHVYNIKLPMGSQCSVDLESTNGEKDLAPPSETSGSFQEHTVNGENQIVFTHRINIPRRACGCAAAPDVKELLSRLEELEVLVSSLREQCTMGTGCCLQTAEGRLDTRPFCSGRGNFSTEGCGCVCEPGWKGPNCSEPECPGNCHLRGQCLDGQCVCDEGFTGEDCSQLACPSDCNDQGRCEVCPVPCSQEHGKCVDGRCVCQDGFAGDDCNEPLCLSNCYNRGRCVENECVCDEGFTGEDCSELVCPNDCFDRGRCINGTCYCEEGFTGEDCATLTCPNACHGRGQCEDGQCVCDEGFAGADCSEKRCPADCHNRGRCLNGQCECDDGFTGVDCGELKCPNGCSGHGRCVNGQCVCDEGYTGEDCSQQRCPSDCHNRGRCVQGKCLCEQGFKGFDCSDMSCPNDCHQHGRCVNGMCVCDDGYMGEDCRDRRCPRDCSQRGRCVDGQCMCEHGFTGPDCSELSCPSDCHGQGRCVNGQCVCHEGFMGKDCKERRCPGDCHGQGRCVDGQCVCHEGFTGLDCGQRSCPNDCSNLGQCVSGRCICNEGYTGEDCSKVSPPKDLVVTEVTEETVNLAWDNEMRVTEYLIVYTPTHADGLEMQFRVPGDQTSTTIQELEPGVEYFIRVFAILENKRSIPVSARVATYLPAPEGLKFKSVKETSVEVEWDPLDIAFETWEIIFRNMNKEDEGEITKSLRRPETSYRQTGLAPGQDYEISLHIVKNNTRGPGLKRVTTTREYHL
;
A
#
# COMPACT_ATOMS: atom_id res chain seq x y z
N MET A 1 19.23 -1.35 63.53
CA MET A 1 19.81 -1.81 64.81
C MET A 1 19.69 -3.32 64.85
N GLY A 2 20.75 -4.08 65.21
CA GLY A 2 20.81 -5.56 65.07
C GLY A 2 21.02 -6.00 63.61
N ALA A 3 21.85 -6.99 63.23
CA ALA A 3 22.31 -8.25 63.86
C ALA A 3 21.15 -9.27 64.03
N VAL A 4 21.25 -10.55 63.63
CA VAL A 4 22.19 -11.64 64.00
C VAL A 4 22.14 -12.69 62.85
N THR A 5 23.20 -13.15 62.14
CA THR A 5 24.44 -13.94 62.43
C THR A 5 24.26 -15.47 62.62
N TRP A 6 25.34 -16.26 62.34
CA TRP A 6 25.56 -17.73 62.51
C TRP A 6 25.14 -18.66 61.33
N LEU A 7 25.86 -19.75 60.96
CA LEU A 7 27.32 -20.08 61.07
C LEU A 7 27.75 -21.20 60.07
N LEU A 8 29.07 -21.34 59.89
CA LEU A 8 29.86 -22.36 59.13
C LEU A 8 30.26 -23.58 60.00
N PRO A 9 31.17 -24.55 59.63
CA PRO A 9 31.61 -25.15 58.33
C PRO A 9 31.80 -26.72 58.33
N GLY A 10 32.26 -27.31 57.20
CA GLY A 10 33.33 -28.36 57.19
C GLY A 10 33.10 -29.68 56.40
N ILE A 11 34.10 -30.53 56.07
CA ILE A 11 35.59 -30.43 56.11
C ILE A 11 36.29 -31.68 55.43
N PHE A 12 37.60 -31.62 55.07
CA PHE A 12 38.50 -32.62 54.36
C PHE A 12 38.17 -32.91 52.84
N LEU A 13 39.09 -33.01 51.83
CA LEU A 13 40.47 -33.59 51.62
C LEU A 13 40.45 -35.14 51.40
N ALA A 14 41.29 -35.80 50.56
CA ALA A 14 42.53 -35.44 49.83
C ALA A 14 42.77 -36.36 48.56
N LEU A 15 43.40 -35.92 47.44
CA LEU A 15 44.83 -36.03 46.99
C LEU A 15 45.25 -37.24 46.08
N LEU A 16 46.16 -36.95 45.10
CA LEU A 16 47.00 -37.86 44.25
C LEU A 16 46.30 -38.74 43.17
N ALA A 17 46.88 -39.12 42.01
CA ALA A 17 48.05 -38.65 41.20
C ALA A 17 48.03 -39.26 39.76
N LEU A 18 48.87 -38.76 38.84
CA LEU A 18 49.11 -39.21 37.43
C LEU A 18 50.19 -40.35 37.36
N PRO A 19 50.57 -40.99 36.19
CA PRO A 19 50.35 -40.64 34.77
C PRO A 19 50.14 -41.80 33.73
N SER A 20 50.25 -41.43 32.43
CA SER A 20 50.78 -42.15 31.23
C SER A 20 50.01 -43.27 30.48
N GLU A 21 49.69 -42.95 29.21
CA GLU A 21 49.80 -43.72 27.94
C GLU A 21 49.04 -45.05 27.68
N GLY A 22 48.48 -45.20 26.46
CA GLY A 22 48.34 -46.52 25.80
C GLY A 22 47.07 -46.84 24.98
N GLY A 23 47.02 -46.45 23.69
CA GLY A 23 46.60 -47.37 22.60
C GLY A 23 45.11 -47.75 22.34
N VAL A 24 44.44 -46.95 21.48
CA VAL A 24 43.89 -47.41 20.17
C VAL A 24 42.75 -48.47 20.06
N LEU A 25 41.65 -48.03 19.41
CA LEU A 25 40.66 -48.74 18.55
C LEU A 25 39.46 -49.60 19.10
N LYS A 26 38.27 -49.01 18.89
CA LYS A 26 37.13 -49.51 18.06
C LYS A 26 35.92 -50.21 18.72
N LYS A 27 34.75 -49.85 18.16
CA LYS A 27 33.51 -50.65 17.97
C LYS A 27 32.54 -50.80 19.17
N VAL A 28 31.51 -49.95 19.18
CA VAL A 28 30.22 -50.25 19.86
C VAL A 28 29.37 -51.13 18.96
N ILE A 29 28.74 -52.17 19.52
CA ILE A 29 27.66 -52.94 18.86
C ILE A 29 26.39 -52.91 19.72
N ARG A 30 25.26 -52.80 19.04
CA ARG A 30 23.92 -52.42 19.52
C ARG A 30 23.01 -53.65 19.53
N HIS A 31 22.26 -53.94 20.62
CA HIS A 31 21.03 -54.78 20.67
C HIS A 31 20.62 -55.10 22.14
N LYS A 32 19.34 -55.37 22.52
CA LYS A 32 18.06 -55.41 21.78
C LYS A 32 16.82 -55.37 22.72
N ARG A 33 15.74 -54.64 22.31
CA ARG A 33 14.29 -55.03 22.33
C ARG A 33 13.64 -55.46 23.67
N GLN A 34 12.32 -55.68 23.80
CA GLN A 34 11.11 -55.63 22.93
C GLN A 34 9.89 -55.17 23.78
N SER A 35 8.65 -54.91 23.33
CA SER A 35 7.91 -55.05 22.05
C SER A 35 6.72 -54.05 22.07
N GLY A 36 6.12 -53.52 21.00
CA GLY A 36 6.18 -53.60 19.52
C GLY A 36 5.02 -52.71 18.98
N VAL A 37 4.27 -52.84 17.86
CA VAL A 37 4.21 -53.52 16.54
C VAL A 37 3.06 -52.75 15.80
N ASN A 38 3.02 -52.27 14.55
CA ASN A 38 3.90 -52.05 13.37
C ASN A 38 3.35 -50.78 12.63
N ILE A 39 4.10 -49.94 11.89
CA ILE A 39 4.74 -50.08 10.55
C ILE A 39 3.68 -50.30 9.44
N THR A 40 3.49 -49.40 8.47
CA THR A 40 4.47 -48.89 7.47
C THR A 40 4.72 -47.37 7.38
N LEU A 41 5.79 -46.99 6.65
CA LEU A 41 6.29 -45.64 6.31
C LEU A 41 6.48 -45.49 4.78
N PRO A 42 6.73 -44.26 4.27
CA PRO A 42 7.95 -44.04 3.46
C PRO A 42 8.71 -42.74 3.84
N GLU A 43 9.72 -42.37 3.03
CA GLU A 43 10.90 -41.56 3.41
C GLU A 43 10.94 -40.11 2.86
N GLU A 44 12.07 -39.43 3.12
CA GLU A 44 12.39 -38.05 2.75
C GLU A 44 12.52 -37.82 1.23
N ASN A 45 11.76 -36.86 0.69
CA ASN A 45 12.21 -35.85 -0.28
C ASN A 45 11.05 -34.91 -0.64
N GLN A 46 11.12 -33.64 -0.24
CA GLN A 46 10.17 -32.60 -0.65
C GLN A 46 10.89 -31.27 -0.94
N PRO A 47 10.73 -30.68 -2.14
CA PRO A 47 11.26 -29.35 -2.44
C PRO A 47 10.43 -28.27 -1.75
N VAL A 48 11.10 -27.29 -1.14
CA VAL A 48 10.44 -26.14 -0.50
C VAL A 48 10.04 -25.11 -1.58
N VAL A 49 8.74 -24.89 -1.75
CA VAL A 49 8.19 -23.92 -2.71
C VAL A 49 7.87 -22.60 -2.01
N PHE A 50 8.56 -21.53 -2.40
CA PHE A 50 8.27 -20.17 -1.95
C PHE A 50 7.23 -19.51 -2.87
N ASN A 51 6.02 -19.29 -2.37
CA ASN A 51 4.98 -18.51 -3.05
C ASN A 51 4.99 -17.06 -2.56
N HIS A 52 5.03 -16.10 -3.48
CA HIS A 52 4.86 -14.68 -3.19
C HIS A 52 3.73 -14.11 -4.06
N VAL A 53 2.71 -13.49 -3.43
CA VAL A 53 1.52 -12.99 -4.11
C VAL A 53 1.33 -11.50 -3.79
N TYR A 54 1.58 -10.64 -4.77
CA TYR A 54 1.36 -9.21 -4.64
C TYR A 54 -0.06 -8.83 -5.09
N ASN A 55 -0.97 -8.65 -4.14
CA ASN A 55 -2.32 -8.12 -4.40
C ASN A 55 -2.30 -6.59 -4.36
N ILE A 56 -2.11 -5.96 -5.52
CA ILE A 56 -2.21 -4.49 -5.67
C ILE A 56 -3.68 -4.09 -5.49
N LYS A 57 -3.98 -3.34 -4.42
CA LYS A 57 -5.29 -2.71 -4.22
C LYS A 57 -5.23 -1.27 -4.74
N LEU A 58 -5.99 -0.98 -5.78
CA LEU A 58 -6.27 0.40 -6.22
C LEU A 58 -7.59 0.88 -5.59
N PRO A 59 -7.73 2.17 -5.24
CA PRO A 59 -8.97 2.74 -4.74
C PRO A 59 -10.05 2.79 -5.84
N MET A 60 -11.31 2.78 -5.45
CA MET A 60 -12.44 2.83 -6.40
C MET A 60 -12.78 4.27 -6.77
N GLY A 61 -12.90 4.53 -8.08
CA GLY A 61 -13.31 5.81 -8.65
C GLY A 61 -14.23 5.60 -9.86
N SER A 62 -15.25 6.45 -9.96
CA SER A 62 -16.26 6.60 -11.02
C SER A 62 -15.72 6.34 -12.44
N GLN A 63 -16.30 5.39 -13.17
CA GLN A 63 -17.37 5.58 -14.16
C GLN A 63 -16.94 6.33 -15.44
N CYS A 64 -17.11 5.65 -16.59
CA CYS A 64 -17.47 6.29 -17.86
C CYS A 64 -18.71 5.56 -18.38
N SER A 65 -19.83 6.26 -18.45
CA SER A 65 -21.13 5.77 -18.93
C SER A 65 -21.58 6.60 -20.12
N VAL A 66 -22.00 5.93 -21.20
CA VAL A 66 -22.89 6.52 -22.21
C VAL A 66 -23.84 5.43 -22.66
N ASP A 67 -25.11 5.79 -22.79
CA ASP A 67 -26.25 4.87 -22.90
C ASP A 67 -26.83 4.79 -24.33
N LEU A 68 -28.02 4.17 -24.44
CA LEU A 68 -28.93 4.07 -25.60
C LEU A 68 -28.69 2.84 -26.51
N GLU A 69 -29.69 2.00 -26.83
CA GLU A 69 -31.11 2.06 -26.43
C GLU A 69 -31.90 0.73 -26.52
N SER A 70 -32.93 0.62 -25.65
CA SER A 70 -34.27 0.05 -25.91
C SER A 70 -34.62 -1.45 -25.67
N THR A 71 -35.81 -1.61 -25.07
CA THR A 71 -36.79 -2.75 -25.09
C THR A 71 -36.67 -3.98 -24.16
N ASN A 72 -37.67 -4.06 -23.26
CA ASN A 72 -38.52 -5.22 -22.90
C ASN A 72 -37.94 -6.51 -22.23
N GLY A 73 -38.60 -6.97 -21.15
CA GLY A 73 -38.67 -8.41 -20.83
C GLY A 73 -38.72 -8.80 -19.34
N GLU A 74 -39.88 -9.23 -18.87
CA GLU A 74 -40.19 -9.68 -17.50
C GLU A 74 -39.31 -10.79 -16.85
N LYS A 75 -39.19 -10.69 -15.51
CA LYS A 75 -39.34 -11.74 -14.48
C LYS A 75 -38.29 -12.84 -14.18
N ASP A 76 -38.02 -12.88 -12.87
CA ASP A 76 -38.06 -14.04 -11.94
C ASP A 76 -36.88 -15.01 -11.75
N LEU A 77 -36.65 -15.25 -10.45
CA LEU A 77 -36.05 -16.42 -9.78
C LEU A 77 -34.53 -16.63 -9.86
N ALA A 78 -34.04 -17.42 -8.89
CA ALA A 78 -32.63 -17.53 -8.51
C ALA A 78 -32.16 -19.02 -8.43
N PRO A 79 -31.01 -19.35 -7.82
CA PRO A 79 -29.92 -20.11 -8.46
C PRO A 79 -30.01 -21.65 -8.25
N PRO A 80 -29.03 -22.46 -8.74
CA PRO A 80 -27.90 -22.80 -7.86
C PRO A 80 -26.52 -23.14 -8.52
N SER A 81 -25.47 -23.10 -7.68
CA SER A 81 -24.29 -24.01 -7.57
C SER A 81 -23.36 -24.38 -8.76
N GLU A 82 -22.07 -24.10 -8.54
CA GLU A 82 -20.87 -24.91 -8.88
C GLU A 82 -20.54 -25.24 -10.37
N THR A 83 -19.28 -25.11 -10.83
CA THR A 83 -18.09 -25.85 -10.35
C THR A 83 -16.76 -25.14 -10.71
N SER A 84 -15.65 -25.58 -10.10
CA SER A 84 -14.30 -25.02 -10.34
C SER A 84 -13.51 -25.75 -11.42
N GLY A 85 -12.72 -25.03 -12.21
CA GLY A 85 -11.77 -25.61 -13.17
C GLY A 85 -10.42 -24.89 -13.13
N SER A 86 -9.36 -25.62 -12.75
CA SER A 86 -7.97 -25.12 -12.72
C SER A 86 -7.09 -26.04 -13.55
N PHE A 87 -6.38 -25.48 -14.53
CA PHE A 87 -5.36 -26.19 -15.29
C PHE A 87 -3.96 -25.77 -14.84
N GLN A 88 -3.12 -26.77 -14.60
CA GLN A 88 -1.67 -26.67 -14.51
C GLN A 88 -1.09 -27.75 -15.42
N GLU A 89 0.04 -27.44 -16.05
CA GLU A 89 0.85 -28.43 -16.77
C GLU A 89 2.31 -28.24 -16.37
N HIS A 90 3.05 -29.34 -16.28
CA HIS A 90 4.43 -29.38 -15.81
C HIS A 90 5.29 -30.14 -16.82
N THR A 91 6.48 -29.61 -17.11
CA THR A 91 7.56 -30.35 -17.77
C THR A 91 8.80 -30.34 -16.88
N VAL A 92 9.55 -31.43 -16.86
CA VAL A 92 10.65 -31.69 -15.91
C VAL A 92 11.84 -32.25 -16.68
N ASN A 93 13.06 -31.77 -16.37
CA ASN A 93 14.28 -32.51 -16.66
C ASN A 93 15.47 -31.97 -15.84
N GLY A 94 16.38 -32.86 -15.43
CA GLY A 94 17.75 -32.52 -15.00
C GLY A 94 17.92 -31.74 -13.69
N GLU A 95 18.06 -32.50 -12.59
CA GLU A 95 18.84 -32.24 -11.35
C GLU A 95 19.01 -30.80 -10.80
N ASN A 96 18.67 -30.63 -9.51
CA ASN A 96 18.95 -29.45 -8.66
C ASN A 96 18.46 -28.08 -9.18
N GLN A 97 17.14 -27.86 -9.15
CA GLN A 97 16.51 -26.58 -9.53
C GLN A 97 15.75 -25.91 -8.37
N ILE A 98 16.04 -24.63 -8.14
CA ILE A 98 15.17 -23.70 -7.40
C ILE A 98 14.33 -22.95 -8.45
N VAL A 99 13.00 -23.00 -8.32
CA VAL A 99 12.08 -22.48 -9.35
C VAL A 99 11.33 -21.24 -8.85
N PHE A 100 11.53 -20.09 -9.53
CA PHE A 100 10.88 -18.82 -9.22
C PHE A 100 9.61 -18.58 -10.07
N THR A 101 8.46 -19.09 -9.60
CA THR A 101 7.15 -18.86 -10.26
C THR A 101 6.62 -17.45 -9.99
N HIS A 102 6.66 -16.59 -11.02
CA HIS A 102 6.02 -15.27 -10.98
C HIS A 102 4.56 -15.37 -11.47
N ARG A 103 3.60 -14.83 -10.70
CA ARG A 103 2.17 -14.80 -11.08
C ARG A 103 1.59 -13.40 -10.85
N ILE A 104 1.38 -12.66 -11.94
CA ILE A 104 0.80 -11.30 -11.92
C ILE A 104 -0.64 -11.38 -12.41
N ASN A 105 -1.61 -11.20 -11.50
CA ASN A 105 -3.03 -11.21 -11.84
C ASN A 105 -3.50 -9.83 -12.31
N ILE A 106 -3.46 -9.57 -13.62
CA ILE A 106 -4.06 -8.36 -14.22
C ILE A 106 -5.52 -8.66 -14.60
N PRO A 107 -6.52 -7.93 -14.08
CA PRO A 107 -7.93 -8.16 -14.41
C PRO A 107 -8.27 -7.64 -15.81
N ARG A 108 -8.16 -8.49 -16.84
CA ARG A 108 -8.74 -8.21 -18.15
C ARG A 108 -10.24 -8.46 -18.15
N ARG A 109 -11.06 -7.39 -18.16
CA ARG A 109 -12.39 -7.45 -18.80
C ARG A 109 -12.21 -7.26 -20.30
N ALA A 110 -12.98 -8.01 -21.08
CA ALA A 110 -12.99 -7.91 -22.53
C ALA A 110 -14.15 -7.05 -23.02
N CYS A 111 -13.88 -6.20 -24.01
CA CYS A 111 -14.86 -5.78 -25.01
C CYS A 111 -14.48 -6.49 -26.31
N GLY A 112 -15.44 -7.11 -26.98
CA GLY A 112 -15.24 -7.81 -28.24
C GLY A 112 -16.18 -7.28 -29.31
N CYS A 113 -15.67 -7.15 -30.54
CA CYS A 113 -16.47 -6.90 -31.74
C CYS A 113 -16.31 -8.09 -32.68
N ALA A 114 -17.35 -8.41 -33.46
CA ALA A 114 -17.49 -9.72 -34.10
C ALA A 114 -17.48 -9.67 -35.64
N ALA A 115 -16.72 -10.60 -36.23
CA ALA A 115 -16.94 -11.19 -37.55
C ALA A 115 -16.42 -12.64 -37.45
N ALA A 116 -17.21 -13.69 -37.65
CA ALA A 116 -17.93 -14.11 -38.88
C ALA A 116 -17.00 -14.88 -39.85
N PRO A 117 -17.49 -15.92 -40.56
CA PRO A 117 -16.84 -17.22 -40.39
C PRO A 117 -16.17 -17.78 -41.66
N ASP A 118 -14.91 -17.39 -41.90
CA ASP A 118 -14.06 -17.99 -42.96
C ASP A 118 -12.73 -18.55 -42.43
N VAL A 119 -12.41 -18.26 -41.16
CA VAL A 119 -11.11 -18.55 -40.53
C VAL A 119 -10.80 -20.05 -40.44
N LYS A 120 -11.80 -20.95 -40.52
CA LYS A 120 -11.56 -22.38 -40.34
C LYS A 120 -11.02 -23.09 -41.59
N GLU A 121 -11.44 -22.68 -42.80
CA GLU A 121 -10.83 -23.19 -44.04
C GLU A 121 -9.53 -22.45 -44.37
N LEU A 122 -9.42 -21.17 -43.97
CA LEU A 122 -8.15 -20.47 -43.94
C LEU A 122 -7.15 -21.14 -42.99
N LEU A 123 -7.55 -21.59 -41.79
CA LEU A 123 -6.66 -22.28 -40.85
C LEU A 123 -6.16 -23.63 -41.37
N SER A 124 -7.01 -24.48 -41.94
CA SER A 124 -6.54 -25.75 -42.50
C SER A 124 -5.60 -25.54 -43.69
N ARG A 125 -5.82 -24.50 -44.50
CA ARG A 125 -4.89 -24.11 -45.56
C ARG A 125 -3.64 -23.42 -45.02
N LEU A 126 -3.70 -22.73 -43.88
CA LEU A 126 -2.54 -22.21 -43.16
C LEU A 126 -1.72 -23.33 -42.53
N GLU A 127 -2.32 -24.39 -41.99
CA GLU A 127 -1.58 -25.57 -41.50
C GLU A 127 -0.89 -26.30 -42.66
N GLU A 128 -1.56 -26.53 -43.80
CA GLU A 128 -0.90 -27.10 -44.98
C GLU A 128 0.20 -26.17 -45.55
N LEU A 129 -0.02 -24.85 -45.56
CA LEU A 129 0.99 -23.87 -45.98
C LEU A 129 2.12 -23.71 -44.96
N GLU A 130 1.89 -23.80 -43.65
CA GLU A 130 2.93 -23.75 -42.62
C GLU A 130 3.74 -25.04 -42.60
N VAL A 131 3.16 -26.20 -42.90
CA VAL A 131 3.91 -27.45 -43.10
C VAL A 131 4.76 -27.37 -44.38
N LEU A 132 4.22 -26.84 -45.49
CA LEU A 132 4.98 -26.63 -46.73
C LEU A 132 6.07 -25.55 -46.57
N VAL A 133 5.78 -24.43 -45.89
CA VAL A 133 6.73 -23.35 -45.62
C VAL A 133 7.77 -23.79 -44.58
N SER A 134 7.43 -24.61 -43.59
CA SER A 134 8.41 -25.21 -42.68
C SER A 134 9.33 -26.18 -43.40
N SER A 135 8.79 -27.00 -44.32
CA SER A 135 9.58 -27.89 -45.18
C SER A 135 10.53 -27.11 -46.12
N LEU A 136 10.06 -26.04 -46.76
CA LEU A 136 10.93 -25.13 -47.53
C LEU A 136 11.93 -24.39 -46.63
N ARG A 137 11.54 -24.00 -45.41
CA ARG A 137 12.39 -23.29 -44.45
C ARG A 137 13.52 -24.18 -43.96
N GLU A 138 13.27 -25.44 -43.60
CA GLU A 138 14.34 -26.38 -43.26
C GLU A 138 15.32 -26.58 -44.43
N GLN A 139 14.81 -26.73 -45.66
CA GLN A 139 15.63 -26.82 -46.87
C GLN A 139 16.45 -25.54 -47.13
N CYS A 140 15.93 -24.35 -46.83
CA CYS A 140 16.68 -23.10 -46.94
C CYS A 140 17.68 -22.88 -45.79
N THR A 141 17.37 -23.33 -44.57
CA THR A 141 18.27 -23.20 -43.40
C THR A 141 19.45 -24.17 -43.41
N MET A 142 19.41 -25.24 -44.22
CA MET A 142 20.56 -26.13 -44.46
C MET A 142 21.44 -25.70 -45.65
N GLY A 143 21.45 -24.41 -45.99
CA GLY A 143 22.59 -23.78 -46.66
C GLY A 143 22.72 -24.00 -48.17
N THR A 144 21.65 -23.77 -48.95
CA THR A 144 21.78 -23.48 -50.40
C THR A 144 20.62 -22.65 -50.97
N GLY A 145 20.70 -21.33 -50.78
CA GLY A 145 20.15 -20.29 -51.66
C GLY A 145 18.66 -20.32 -52.07
N CYS A 146 17.86 -19.42 -51.49
CA CYS A 146 16.70 -18.83 -52.16
C CYS A 146 16.47 -17.39 -51.68
N CYS A 147 15.92 -16.55 -52.57
CA CYS A 147 15.90 -15.09 -52.41
C CYS A 147 14.48 -14.53 -52.43
N LEU A 148 14.07 -13.96 -51.30
CA LEU A 148 12.72 -13.43 -51.09
C LEU A 148 12.70 -11.90 -51.09
N GLN A 149 12.62 -11.32 -52.29
CA GLN A 149 11.96 -10.03 -52.51
C GLN A 149 10.66 -10.26 -53.28
N THR A 150 9.66 -9.40 -53.06
CA THR A 150 8.34 -9.46 -53.70
C THR A 150 8.45 -9.11 -55.19
N ALA A 151 8.47 -10.12 -56.04
CA ALA A 151 8.38 -9.95 -57.49
C ALA A 151 6.91 -9.95 -57.95
N GLU A 152 6.45 -8.82 -58.49
CA GLU A 152 5.25 -8.82 -59.33
C GLU A 152 5.51 -9.67 -60.58
N GLY A 153 4.48 -10.38 -61.06
CA GLY A 153 4.67 -11.54 -61.94
C GLY A 153 5.24 -11.23 -63.33
N ARG A 154 6.54 -11.48 -63.53
CA ARG A 154 7.16 -11.62 -64.85
C ARG A 154 8.30 -12.64 -64.85
N LEU A 155 8.17 -13.67 -65.69
CA LEU A 155 9.19 -14.70 -65.91
C LEU A 155 10.06 -14.31 -67.13
N ASP A 156 11.29 -13.88 -66.90
CA ASP A 156 12.32 -13.67 -67.94
C ASP A 156 13.67 -14.21 -67.45
N THR A 157 14.48 -14.79 -68.35
CA THR A 157 15.56 -15.73 -67.96
C THR A 157 16.99 -15.22 -68.19
N ARG A 158 17.62 -14.75 -67.08
CA ARG A 158 19.03 -14.34 -66.92
C ARG A 158 19.45 -13.03 -67.64
N PRO A 159 20.56 -12.38 -67.21
CA PRO A 159 21.24 -12.41 -65.91
C PRO A 159 21.14 -11.04 -65.18
N PHE A 160 20.89 -11.02 -63.87
CA PHE A 160 20.52 -9.79 -63.15
C PHE A 160 21.64 -8.74 -62.92
N CYS A 161 22.89 -8.99 -63.36
CA CYS A 161 24.09 -8.23 -62.93
C CYS A 161 24.89 -7.54 -64.05
N SER A 162 24.23 -7.17 -65.15
CA SER A 162 24.76 -6.36 -66.27
C SER A 162 26.10 -6.80 -66.91
N GLY A 163 26.63 -7.97 -66.56
CA GLY A 163 27.95 -8.45 -66.98
C GLY A 163 29.14 -7.84 -66.24
N ARG A 164 28.92 -7.10 -65.13
CA ARG A 164 29.98 -6.45 -64.30
C ARG A 164 29.89 -6.79 -62.81
N GLY A 165 29.26 -7.92 -62.52
CA GLY A 165 29.12 -8.47 -61.17
C GLY A 165 28.59 -9.89 -61.24
N ASN A 166 28.81 -10.65 -60.18
CA ASN A 166 28.29 -12.00 -60.04
C ASN A 166 27.06 -12.00 -59.12
N PHE A 167 26.03 -12.79 -59.44
CA PHE A 167 24.84 -12.86 -58.60
C PHE A 167 25.11 -13.75 -57.38
N SER A 168 25.02 -13.19 -56.17
CA SER A 168 25.18 -13.98 -54.94
C SER A 168 23.85 -14.58 -54.50
N THR A 169 23.81 -15.91 -54.40
CA THR A 169 22.66 -16.65 -53.86
C THR A 169 22.54 -16.58 -52.33
N GLU A 170 23.52 -16.00 -51.64
CA GLU A 170 23.49 -15.74 -50.18
C GLU A 170 23.13 -14.28 -49.88
N GLY A 171 23.60 -13.34 -50.70
CA GLY A 171 23.30 -11.89 -50.57
C GLY A 171 22.05 -11.44 -51.33
N CYS A 172 21.49 -12.29 -52.20
CA CYS A 172 20.26 -12.04 -52.96
C CYS A 172 20.27 -10.76 -53.80
N GLY A 173 21.44 -10.45 -54.35
CA GLY A 173 21.69 -9.34 -55.25
C GLY A 173 23.02 -9.55 -55.97
N CYS A 174 23.42 -8.54 -56.73
CA CYS A 174 24.68 -8.59 -57.48
C CYS A 174 25.86 -8.11 -56.62
N VAL A 175 26.89 -8.95 -56.51
CA VAL A 175 28.18 -8.56 -55.97
C VAL A 175 29.00 -8.00 -57.13
N CYS A 176 29.22 -6.70 -57.11
CA CYS A 176 29.85 -5.95 -58.20
C CYS A 176 31.37 -6.11 -58.21
N GLU A 177 31.97 -5.96 -59.40
CA GLU A 177 33.42 -5.80 -59.50
C GLU A 177 33.84 -4.43 -58.91
N PRO A 178 35.03 -4.31 -58.29
CA PRO A 178 35.45 -3.07 -57.63
C PRO A 178 35.37 -1.84 -58.53
N GLY A 179 34.80 -0.75 -58.01
CA GLY A 179 34.50 0.45 -58.80
C GLY A 179 33.11 0.43 -59.48
N TRP A 180 32.26 -0.55 -59.18
CA TRP A 180 30.85 -0.59 -59.60
C TRP A 180 29.92 -0.85 -58.42
N LYS A 181 28.73 -0.25 -58.46
CA LYS A 181 27.67 -0.35 -57.44
C LYS A 181 26.27 -0.39 -58.07
N GLY A 182 25.25 -0.31 -57.23
CA GLY A 182 23.84 -0.39 -57.61
C GLY A 182 23.34 -1.84 -57.73
N PRO A 183 22.02 -2.08 -57.68
CA PRO A 183 21.43 -3.41 -57.48
C PRO A 183 21.72 -4.43 -58.61
N ASN A 184 22.15 -3.96 -59.78
CA ASN A 184 22.53 -4.76 -60.94
C ASN A 184 23.96 -4.47 -61.45
N CYS A 185 24.80 -3.76 -60.68
CA CYS A 185 26.18 -3.41 -61.05
C CYS A 185 26.32 -2.62 -62.37
N SER A 186 25.45 -1.62 -62.58
CA SER A 186 25.46 -0.76 -63.77
C SER A 186 25.97 0.67 -63.52
N GLU A 187 26.23 1.04 -62.26
CA GLU A 187 26.68 2.38 -61.87
C GLU A 187 28.15 2.35 -61.42
N PRO A 188 29.01 3.31 -61.79
CA PRO A 188 30.35 3.40 -61.25
C PRO A 188 30.34 3.85 -59.78
N GLU A 189 31.28 3.34 -58.99
CA GLU A 189 31.45 3.68 -57.57
C GLU A 189 32.62 4.67 -57.39
N CYS A 190 32.29 5.92 -57.07
CA CYS A 190 33.29 6.93 -56.73
C CYS A 190 33.77 6.83 -55.26
N PRO A 191 35.05 7.16 -54.97
CA PRO A 191 35.61 7.15 -53.62
C PRO A 191 34.75 7.92 -52.60
N GLY A 192 34.48 7.31 -51.44
CA GLY A 192 33.72 7.92 -50.34
C GLY A 192 32.31 8.43 -50.71
N ASN A 193 31.76 8.03 -51.87
CA ASN A 193 30.60 8.68 -52.48
C ASN A 193 30.72 10.22 -52.56
N CYS A 194 31.95 10.71 -52.80
CA CYS A 194 32.35 12.11 -52.83
C CYS A 194 31.98 12.91 -51.57
N HIS A 195 31.79 12.25 -50.42
CA HIS A 195 31.34 12.82 -49.15
C HIS A 195 30.10 13.73 -49.23
N LEU A 196 29.28 13.58 -50.29
CA LEU A 196 28.18 14.48 -50.65
C LEU A 196 28.60 15.97 -50.83
N ARG A 197 29.87 16.20 -51.20
CA ARG A 197 30.53 17.51 -51.44
C ARG A 197 31.24 17.55 -52.80
N GLY A 198 30.64 16.87 -53.76
CA GLY A 198 31.13 16.74 -55.13
C GLY A 198 30.26 15.80 -55.95
N GLN A 199 30.38 15.90 -57.27
CA GLN A 199 29.64 15.08 -58.21
C GLN A 199 30.49 13.88 -58.67
N CYS A 200 29.90 12.69 -58.60
CA CYS A 200 30.50 11.46 -59.09
C CYS A 200 30.33 11.35 -60.61
N LEU A 201 31.43 11.40 -61.37
CA LEU A 201 31.45 11.32 -62.82
C LEU A 201 32.45 10.23 -63.25
N ASP A 202 31.95 9.20 -63.96
CA ASP A 202 32.73 8.06 -64.47
C ASP A 202 33.69 7.39 -63.46
N GLY A 203 33.31 7.39 -62.18
CA GLY A 203 34.09 6.76 -61.09
C GLY A 203 35.07 7.69 -60.37
N GLN A 204 35.17 8.96 -60.77
CA GLN A 204 35.97 9.98 -60.09
C GLN A 204 35.08 11.08 -59.49
N CYS A 205 35.49 11.62 -58.33
CA CYS A 205 34.82 12.75 -57.70
C CYS A 205 35.31 14.08 -58.26
N VAL A 206 34.38 14.94 -58.68
CA VAL A 206 34.63 16.35 -58.96
C VAL A 206 34.05 17.17 -57.81
N CYS A 207 34.93 17.75 -57.00
CA CYS A 207 34.54 18.41 -55.75
C CYS A 207 33.89 19.78 -55.96
N ASP A 208 32.97 20.12 -55.06
CA ASP A 208 32.36 21.45 -55.00
C ASP A 208 33.39 22.50 -54.51
N GLU A 209 33.17 23.79 -54.82
CA GLU A 209 34.14 24.84 -54.47
C GLU A 209 34.42 24.89 -52.96
N GLY A 210 35.71 24.92 -52.61
CA GLY A 210 36.19 24.83 -51.23
C GLY A 210 36.54 23.41 -50.77
N PHE A 211 36.33 22.36 -51.58
CA PHE A 211 36.70 20.98 -51.25
C PHE A 211 37.68 20.35 -52.25
N THR A 212 38.42 19.34 -51.80
CA THR A 212 39.47 18.65 -52.56
C THR A 212 39.75 17.24 -52.00
N GLY A 213 40.72 16.54 -52.60
CA GLY A 213 40.99 15.11 -52.35
C GLY A 213 40.15 14.20 -53.25
N GLU A 214 40.55 12.92 -53.35
CA GLU A 214 39.95 11.96 -54.31
C GLU A 214 38.49 11.59 -54.00
N ASP A 215 38.02 11.88 -52.78
CA ASP A 215 36.68 11.62 -52.26
C ASP A 215 35.98 12.89 -51.73
N CYS A 216 36.53 14.08 -52.01
CA CYS A 216 36.07 15.40 -51.56
C CYS A 216 35.91 15.56 -50.04
N SER A 217 36.57 14.73 -49.23
CA SER A 217 36.56 14.82 -47.76
C SER A 217 37.30 16.06 -47.22
N GLN A 218 38.27 16.60 -47.98
CA GLN A 218 39.23 17.59 -47.50
C GLN A 218 38.78 19.00 -47.89
N LEU A 219 38.94 19.97 -46.99
CA LEU A 219 38.77 21.39 -47.31
C LEU A 219 39.99 21.90 -48.08
N ALA A 220 39.76 22.57 -49.20
CA ALA A 220 40.80 23.21 -50.00
C ALA A 220 41.30 24.47 -49.26
N CYS A 221 42.53 24.44 -48.77
CA CYS A 221 43.13 25.56 -48.04
C CYS A 221 43.27 26.81 -48.94
N PRO A 222 42.88 28.02 -48.47
CA PRO A 222 43.18 29.26 -49.14
C PRO A 222 44.69 29.45 -49.35
N SER A 223 45.07 29.99 -50.51
CA SER A 223 46.42 29.89 -51.09
C SER A 223 47.47 30.86 -50.50
N ASP A 224 47.53 31.00 -49.18
CA ASP A 224 48.48 31.89 -48.48
C ASP A 224 48.99 31.34 -47.12
N CYS A 225 48.90 30.02 -46.91
CA CYS A 225 49.47 29.34 -45.74
C CYS A 225 50.92 28.90 -46.01
N ASN A 226 51.87 29.43 -45.26
CA ASN A 226 53.30 29.10 -45.37
C ASN A 226 53.63 27.72 -44.73
N ASP A 227 54.69 27.05 -45.19
CA ASP A 227 55.00 25.61 -44.96
C ASP A 227 55.40 25.19 -43.50
N GLN A 228 54.75 25.75 -42.47
CA GLN A 228 54.90 25.33 -41.06
C GLN A 228 53.56 25.06 -40.34
N GLY A 229 52.44 25.04 -41.07
CA GLY A 229 51.22 24.35 -40.63
C GLY A 229 50.56 24.89 -39.36
N ARG A 230 50.57 26.21 -39.14
CA ARG A 230 49.91 26.84 -37.98
C ARG A 230 49.23 28.16 -38.36
N CYS A 231 47.92 28.22 -38.21
CA CYS A 231 47.11 29.39 -38.51
C CYS A 231 46.77 30.14 -37.22
N GLU A 232 47.43 31.26 -36.95
CA GLU A 232 47.13 32.12 -35.78
C GLU A 232 45.97 33.11 -36.04
N VAL A 233 45.18 32.87 -37.10
CA VAL A 233 44.01 33.67 -37.49
C VAL A 233 42.85 32.72 -37.80
N CYS A 234 41.70 32.93 -37.16
CA CYS A 234 40.47 32.20 -37.46
C CYS A 234 39.88 32.69 -38.81
N PRO A 235 39.31 31.82 -39.66
CA PRO A 235 38.70 32.23 -40.93
C PRO A 235 37.52 33.21 -40.79
N VAL A 236 36.86 33.18 -39.62
CA VAL A 236 35.83 34.13 -39.21
C VAL A 236 36.35 34.93 -38.00
N PRO A 237 36.18 36.26 -37.94
CA PRO A 237 36.62 37.04 -36.77
C PRO A 237 35.74 36.77 -35.56
N CYS A 238 36.30 36.13 -34.52
CA CYS A 238 35.57 35.89 -33.27
C CYS A 238 35.15 37.20 -32.59
N SER A 239 34.02 37.18 -31.89
CA SER A 239 33.51 38.25 -31.03
C SER A 239 34.57 38.75 -30.06
N GLN A 240 34.86 40.05 -30.07
CA GLN A 240 35.97 40.64 -29.30
C GLN A 240 35.74 40.58 -27.78
N GLU A 241 34.49 40.42 -27.33
CA GLU A 241 34.13 40.34 -25.90
C GLU A 241 33.64 38.95 -25.47
N HIS A 242 33.22 38.08 -26.39
CA HIS A 242 32.53 36.82 -26.05
C HIS A 242 33.13 35.55 -26.70
N GLY A 243 34.16 35.69 -27.54
CA GLY A 243 34.82 34.57 -28.21
C GLY A 243 36.34 34.68 -28.26
N LYS A 244 37.03 33.54 -28.27
CA LYS A 244 38.49 33.48 -28.43
C LYS A 244 38.89 32.50 -29.53
N CYS A 245 39.68 32.97 -30.50
CA CYS A 245 40.27 32.11 -31.52
C CYS A 245 41.30 31.15 -30.90
N VAL A 246 41.11 29.84 -31.13
CA VAL A 246 42.04 28.76 -30.76
C VAL A 246 42.07 27.76 -31.91
N ASP A 247 43.26 27.51 -32.46
CA ASP A 247 43.53 26.50 -33.51
C ASP A 247 42.57 26.56 -34.72
N GLY A 248 42.25 27.79 -35.16
CA GLY A 248 41.39 28.06 -36.31
C GLY A 248 39.88 28.09 -36.02
N ARG A 249 39.43 27.86 -34.78
CA ARG A 249 38.02 27.97 -34.37
C ARG A 249 37.80 28.95 -33.23
N CYS A 250 36.65 29.62 -33.19
CA CYS A 250 36.23 30.42 -32.04
C CYS A 250 35.72 29.52 -30.91
N VAL A 251 36.21 29.74 -29.69
CA VAL A 251 35.70 29.14 -28.45
C VAL A 251 34.92 30.22 -27.71
N CYS A 252 33.64 29.97 -27.47
CA CYS A 252 32.71 30.95 -26.90
C CYS A 252 32.69 30.90 -25.37
N GLN A 253 32.36 32.03 -24.76
CA GLN A 253 32.13 32.13 -23.32
C GLN A 253 30.73 31.62 -22.96
N ASP A 254 30.55 31.11 -21.73
CA ASP A 254 29.25 30.61 -21.24
C ASP A 254 28.12 31.63 -21.47
N GLY A 255 27.05 31.19 -22.13
CA GLY A 255 25.95 32.04 -22.58
C GLY A 255 26.02 32.46 -24.06
N PHE A 256 27.08 32.12 -24.81
CA PHE A 256 27.21 32.44 -26.24
C PHE A 256 27.57 31.23 -27.12
N ALA A 257 27.14 31.28 -28.38
CA ALA A 257 27.29 30.28 -29.43
C ALA A 257 27.46 30.95 -30.83
N GLY A 258 27.38 30.13 -31.89
CA GLY A 258 27.71 30.52 -33.26
C GLY A 258 29.20 30.37 -33.57
N ASP A 259 29.57 30.19 -34.85
CA ASP A 259 30.98 29.98 -35.25
C ASP A 259 31.87 31.24 -35.07
N ASP A 260 31.28 32.41 -34.79
CA ASP A 260 31.96 33.65 -34.40
C ASP A 260 31.73 34.06 -32.93
N CYS A 261 30.94 33.31 -32.16
CA CYS A 261 30.54 33.60 -30.78
C CYS A 261 29.71 34.87 -30.55
N ASN A 262 28.89 35.31 -31.51
CA ASN A 262 27.97 36.44 -31.35
C ASN A 262 26.51 36.06 -31.04
N GLU A 263 26.14 34.77 -31.00
CA GLU A 263 24.75 34.34 -30.74
C GLU A 263 24.50 34.07 -29.25
N PRO A 264 23.54 34.71 -28.56
CA PRO A 264 23.23 34.42 -27.16
C PRO A 264 22.40 33.12 -26.98
N LEU A 265 22.72 32.35 -25.95
CA LEU A 265 22.06 31.08 -25.59
C LEU A 265 20.93 31.29 -24.57
N CYS A 266 19.70 31.50 -25.04
CA CYS A 266 18.51 31.48 -24.17
C CYS A 266 18.09 30.05 -23.77
N LEU A 267 17.42 29.95 -22.63
CA LEU A 267 16.88 28.69 -22.08
C LEU A 267 15.97 27.99 -23.11
N SER A 268 16.17 26.69 -23.31
CA SER A 268 15.44 25.84 -24.27
C SER A 268 15.35 26.39 -25.72
N ASN A 269 16.20 27.36 -26.11
CA ASN A 269 16.04 28.18 -27.33
C ASN A 269 14.62 28.77 -27.49
N CYS A 270 14.01 29.18 -26.38
CA CYS A 270 12.61 29.66 -26.32
C CYS A 270 11.60 28.70 -26.97
N TYR A 271 11.89 27.39 -26.97
CA TYR A 271 11.18 26.33 -27.71
C TYR A 271 10.94 26.60 -29.21
N ASN A 272 11.62 27.57 -29.81
CA ASN A 272 11.35 28.14 -31.14
C ASN A 272 9.94 28.76 -31.27
N ARG A 273 9.44 29.38 -30.19
CA ARG A 273 8.14 30.07 -30.04
C ARG A 273 8.29 31.47 -29.45
N GLY A 274 9.42 32.10 -29.77
CA GLY A 274 9.86 33.37 -29.26
C GLY A 274 11.27 33.66 -29.74
N ARG A 275 11.76 34.86 -29.43
CA ARG A 275 13.10 35.31 -29.77
C ARG A 275 13.94 35.53 -28.52
N CYS A 276 15.19 35.09 -28.56
CA CYS A 276 16.17 35.40 -27.52
C CYS A 276 16.59 36.88 -27.61
N VAL A 277 16.50 37.62 -26.50
CA VAL A 277 16.97 39.01 -26.40
C VAL A 277 17.63 39.19 -25.04
N GLU A 278 18.92 39.54 -25.03
CA GLU A 278 19.69 39.82 -23.79
C GLU A 278 19.60 38.68 -22.73
N ASN A 279 19.57 37.43 -23.20
CA ASN A 279 19.41 36.17 -22.46
C ASN A 279 18.01 35.90 -21.86
N GLU A 280 17.01 36.74 -22.12
CA GLU A 280 15.60 36.47 -21.81
C GLU A 280 14.82 36.06 -23.08
N CYS A 281 13.83 35.19 -22.93
CA CYS A 281 12.95 34.76 -24.01
C CYS A 281 11.76 35.71 -24.16
N VAL A 282 11.71 36.46 -25.27
CA VAL A 282 10.53 37.25 -25.64
C VAL A 282 9.62 36.40 -26.50
N CYS A 283 8.55 35.86 -25.90
CA CYS A 283 7.64 34.91 -26.54
C CYS A 283 6.79 35.51 -27.66
N ASP A 284 6.43 34.66 -28.62
CA ASP A 284 5.47 35.00 -29.68
C ASP A 284 4.03 35.05 -29.12
N GLU A 285 3.13 35.77 -29.81
CA GLU A 285 1.74 35.95 -29.35
C GLU A 285 1.04 34.60 -29.11
N GLY A 286 0.54 34.40 -27.88
CA GLY A 286 -0.07 33.16 -27.43
C GLY A 286 0.83 32.26 -26.56
N PHE A 287 2.11 32.61 -26.35
CA PHE A 287 3.04 31.87 -25.48
C PHE A 287 3.58 32.72 -24.32
N THR A 288 3.97 32.07 -23.23
CA THR A 288 4.48 32.68 -21.99
C THR A 288 5.43 31.72 -21.25
N GLY A 289 5.95 32.14 -20.09
CA GLY A 289 6.94 31.41 -19.29
C GLY A 289 8.38 31.73 -19.71
N GLU A 290 9.34 31.44 -18.83
CA GLU A 290 10.76 31.84 -18.98
C GLU A 290 11.45 31.27 -20.24
N ASP A 291 10.89 30.21 -20.84
CA ASP A 291 11.36 29.61 -22.09
C ASP A 291 10.27 29.43 -23.17
N CYS A 292 9.15 30.15 -23.06
CA CYS A 292 8.03 30.11 -24.01
C CYS A 292 7.37 28.73 -24.22
N SER A 293 7.49 27.83 -23.24
CA SER A 293 6.83 26.52 -23.24
C SER A 293 5.33 26.59 -22.92
N GLU A 294 4.88 27.60 -22.17
CA GLU A 294 3.50 27.75 -21.71
C GLU A 294 2.62 28.48 -22.74
N LEU A 295 1.32 28.18 -22.75
CA LEU A 295 0.32 28.82 -23.61
C LEU A 295 -0.50 29.84 -22.83
N VAL A 296 -0.70 31.03 -23.39
CA VAL A 296 -1.57 32.07 -22.82
C VAL A 296 -3.03 31.70 -23.06
N CYS A 297 -3.82 31.69 -22.00
CA CYS A 297 -5.22 31.29 -22.00
C CYS A 297 -6.12 32.49 -21.64
N PRO A 298 -7.30 32.64 -22.25
CA PRO A 298 -8.21 33.77 -21.98
C PRO A 298 -8.51 33.91 -20.48
N ASN A 299 -8.03 35.00 -19.87
CA ASN A 299 -8.15 35.33 -18.44
C ASN A 299 -7.83 34.16 -17.48
N ASP A 300 -6.89 33.28 -17.86
CA ASP A 300 -6.57 32.02 -17.16
C ASP A 300 -7.80 31.16 -16.79
N CYS A 301 -8.82 31.19 -17.65
CA CYS A 301 -10.11 30.55 -17.46
C CYS A 301 -10.83 30.93 -16.13
N PHE A 302 -10.46 32.07 -15.53
CA PHE A 302 -10.96 32.57 -14.24
C PHE A 302 -10.95 31.55 -13.08
N ASP A 303 -9.95 30.64 -13.05
CA ASP A 303 -9.87 29.49 -12.12
C ASP A 303 -11.09 28.52 -12.21
N ARG A 304 -11.87 28.56 -13.31
CA ARG A 304 -13.17 27.86 -13.48
C ARG A 304 -13.23 26.99 -14.74
N GLY A 305 -12.06 26.64 -15.27
CA GLY A 305 -11.93 25.80 -16.45
C GLY A 305 -10.50 25.30 -16.59
N ARG A 306 -10.32 24.31 -17.45
CA ARG A 306 -8.99 23.79 -17.81
C ARG A 306 -8.59 24.36 -19.15
N CYS A 307 -7.50 25.11 -19.19
CA CYS A 307 -6.94 25.50 -20.48
C CYS A 307 -6.30 24.28 -21.17
N ILE A 308 -6.68 24.05 -22.43
CA ILE A 308 -6.06 23.05 -23.30
C ILE A 308 -5.83 23.73 -24.66
N ASN A 309 -4.56 23.84 -25.06
CA ASN A 309 -4.16 24.40 -26.36
C ASN A 309 -4.75 25.80 -26.65
N GLY A 310 -4.68 26.71 -25.66
CA GLY A 310 -5.19 28.08 -25.74
C GLY A 310 -6.71 28.24 -25.63
N THR A 311 -7.47 27.15 -25.47
CA THR A 311 -8.93 27.15 -25.30
C THR A 311 -9.31 26.77 -23.87
N CYS A 312 -10.19 27.53 -23.23
CA CYS A 312 -10.72 27.19 -21.91
C CYS A 312 -11.86 26.16 -22.00
N TYR A 313 -11.71 25.04 -21.31
CA TYR A 313 -12.76 24.03 -21.13
C TYR A 313 -13.38 24.19 -19.75
N CYS A 314 -14.53 24.85 -19.69
CA CYS A 314 -15.17 25.28 -18.44
C CYS A 314 -15.69 24.11 -17.58
N GLU A 315 -15.67 24.32 -16.26
CA GLU A 315 -16.28 23.40 -15.31
C GLU A 315 -17.81 23.54 -15.29
N GLU A 316 -18.50 22.52 -14.77
CA GLU A 316 -19.96 22.41 -14.86
C GLU A 316 -20.66 23.59 -14.17
N GLY A 317 -21.50 24.30 -14.93
CA GLY A 317 -22.13 25.56 -14.51
C GLY A 317 -21.47 26.83 -15.05
N PHE A 318 -20.33 26.74 -15.75
CA PHE A 318 -19.67 27.90 -16.38
C PHE A 318 -19.58 27.79 -17.91
N THR A 319 -19.46 28.92 -18.59
CA THR A 319 -19.40 29.03 -20.06
C THR A 319 -18.75 30.37 -20.49
N GLY A 320 -18.58 30.55 -21.81
CA GLY A 320 -17.78 31.63 -22.41
C GLY A 320 -16.35 31.20 -22.72
N GLU A 321 -15.64 32.00 -23.53
CA GLU A 321 -14.28 31.68 -24.02
C GLU A 321 -13.21 31.69 -22.92
N ASP A 322 -13.52 32.28 -21.77
CA ASP A 322 -12.71 32.41 -20.56
C ASP A 322 -13.41 31.86 -19.29
N CYS A 323 -14.54 31.18 -19.44
CA CYS A 323 -15.36 30.63 -18.35
C CYS A 323 -15.91 31.66 -17.34
N ALA A 324 -15.94 32.95 -17.68
CA ALA A 324 -16.48 33.99 -16.79
C ALA A 324 -18.00 33.90 -16.58
N THR A 325 -18.75 33.30 -17.50
CA THR A 325 -20.23 33.37 -17.54
C THR A 325 -20.86 32.18 -16.82
N LEU A 326 -21.88 32.43 -15.99
CA LEU A 326 -22.68 31.38 -15.34
C LEU A 326 -23.75 30.82 -16.30
N THR A 327 -23.89 29.51 -16.35
CA THR A 327 -24.87 28.78 -17.16
C THR A 327 -26.18 28.60 -16.38
N CYS A 328 -27.25 29.28 -16.80
CA CYS A 328 -28.57 29.09 -16.19
C CYS A 328 -29.18 27.70 -16.48
N PRO A 329 -29.92 27.08 -15.52
CA PRO A 329 -30.60 25.80 -15.71
C PRO A 329 -31.46 25.75 -16.98
N ASN A 330 -31.24 24.74 -17.82
CA ASN A 330 -31.96 24.47 -19.08
C ASN A 330 -32.19 25.70 -19.99
N ALA A 331 -31.30 26.71 -19.94
CA ALA A 331 -31.48 28.01 -20.60
C ALA A 331 -32.86 28.65 -20.33
N CYS A 332 -33.33 28.52 -19.09
CA CYS A 332 -34.64 28.98 -18.62
C CYS A 332 -35.82 28.47 -19.48
N HIS A 333 -35.66 27.28 -20.08
CA HIS A 333 -36.60 26.60 -20.96
C HIS A 333 -37.13 27.45 -22.14
N GLY A 334 -36.44 28.56 -22.48
CA GLY A 334 -36.93 29.57 -23.42
C GLY A 334 -38.17 30.33 -22.95
N ARG A 335 -38.36 30.48 -21.62
CA ARG A 335 -39.53 31.06 -20.94
C ARG A 335 -39.15 32.00 -19.79
N GLY A 336 -38.00 32.64 -19.91
CA GLY A 336 -37.45 33.55 -18.92
C GLY A 336 -36.07 34.07 -19.31
N GLN A 337 -35.59 35.08 -18.59
CA GLN A 337 -34.27 35.67 -18.76
C GLN A 337 -33.29 35.07 -17.76
N CYS A 338 -32.04 34.83 -18.20
CA CYS A 338 -30.95 34.39 -17.33
C CYS A 338 -30.26 35.61 -16.71
N GLU A 339 -30.23 35.71 -15.38
CA GLU A 339 -29.53 36.76 -14.63
C GLU A 339 -28.68 36.10 -13.53
N ASP A 340 -27.36 36.33 -13.55
CA ASP A 340 -26.37 35.79 -12.61
C ASP A 340 -26.48 34.28 -12.30
N GLY A 341 -26.87 33.48 -13.29
CA GLY A 341 -27.04 32.02 -13.17
C GLY A 341 -28.42 31.57 -12.67
N GLN A 342 -29.33 32.50 -12.35
CA GLN A 342 -30.71 32.23 -11.98
C GLN A 342 -31.69 32.63 -13.09
N CYS A 343 -32.78 31.87 -13.24
CA CYS A 343 -33.82 32.17 -14.22
C CYS A 343 -34.92 33.09 -13.64
N VAL A 344 -35.18 34.19 -14.33
CA VAL A 344 -36.29 35.12 -14.08
C VAL A 344 -37.40 34.83 -15.08
N CYS A 345 -38.48 34.18 -14.61
CA CYS A 345 -39.50 33.60 -15.50
C CYS A 345 -40.52 34.59 -16.05
N ASP A 346 -40.95 34.33 -17.29
CA ASP A 346 -42.01 35.06 -17.97
C ASP A 346 -43.36 34.97 -17.23
N GLU A 347 -44.25 35.93 -17.51
CA GLU A 347 -45.56 35.98 -16.88
C GLU A 347 -46.39 34.72 -17.18
N GLY A 348 -46.87 34.06 -16.11
CA GLY A 348 -47.55 32.76 -16.20
C GLY A 348 -46.66 31.54 -16.02
N PHE A 349 -45.33 31.69 -15.90
CA PHE A 349 -44.39 30.59 -15.64
C PHE A 349 -43.74 30.65 -14.25
N ALA A 350 -43.13 29.55 -13.82
CA ALA A 350 -42.51 29.34 -12.50
C ALA A 350 -41.50 28.17 -12.56
N GLY A 351 -40.89 27.82 -11.42
CA GLY A 351 -39.86 26.79 -11.31
C GLY A 351 -38.45 27.34 -11.55
N ALA A 352 -37.42 26.58 -11.16
CA ALA A 352 -36.02 27.02 -11.20
C ALA A 352 -35.45 27.22 -12.61
N ASP A 353 -36.08 26.61 -13.62
CA ASP A 353 -35.76 26.74 -15.05
C ASP A 353 -36.93 27.28 -15.89
N CYS A 354 -37.98 27.84 -15.25
CA CYS A 354 -39.17 28.36 -15.91
C CYS A 354 -40.02 27.34 -16.71
N SER A 355 -39.85 26.03 -16.46
CA SER A 355 -40.65 24.98 -17.10
C SER A 355 -42.08 24.83 -16.54
N GLU A 356 -42.35 25.31 -15.32
CA GLU A 356 -43.65 25.14 -14.65
C GLU A 356 -44.64 26.24 -15.06
N LYS A 357 -45.94 25.92 -15.08
CA LYS A 357 -47.02 26.90 -15.29
C LYS A 357 -47.66 27.33 -13.98
N ARG A 358 -47.79 28.64 -13.78
CA ARG A 358 -48.48 29.26 -12.65
C ARG A 358 -50.00 29.12 -12.81
N CYS A 359 -50.71 28.76 -11.74
CA CYS A 359 -52.19 28.64 -11.77
C CYS A 359 -52.89 29.94 -11.31
N PRO A 360 -54.17 30.14 -11.68
CA PRO A 360 -54.97 31.26 -11.18
C PRO A 360 -55.07 31.23 -9.65
N ALA A 361 -54.60 32.31 -9.00
CA ALA A 361 -54.62 32.51 -7.55
C ALA A 361 -54.11 31.32 -6.71
N ASP A 362 -53.17 30.54 -7.25
CA ASP A 362 -52.66 29.28 -6.67
C ASP A 362 -53.79 28.34 -6.21
N CYS A 363 -54.88 28.29 -6.98
CA CYS A 363 -56.09 27.52 -6.70
C CYS A 363 -56.71 27.82 -5.32
N HIS A 364 -56.52 29.04 -4.81
CA HIS A 364 -56.86 29.47 -3.44
C HIS A 364 -56.31 28.55 -2.32
N ASN A 365 -55.29 27.73 -2.60
CA ASN A 365 -54.82 26.63 -1.75
C ASN A 365 -55.93 25.60 -1.40
N ARG A 366 -56.84 25.34 -2.36
CA ARG A 366 -58.02 24.45 -2.25
C ARG A 366 -58.19 23.57 -3.48
N GLY A 367 -57.06 23.19 -4.07
CA GLY A 367 -56.97 22.37 -5.26
C GLY A 367 -55.53 22.22 -5.71
N ARG A 368 -55.33 21.37 -6.72
CA ARG A 368 -54.03 21.06 -7.30
C ARG A 368 -53.87 21.81 -8.62
N CYS A 369 -52.72 22.47 -8.79
CA CYS A 369 -52.35 23.07 -10.06
C CYS A 369 -51.87 21.99 -11.03
N LEU A 370 -52.59 21.81 -12.14
CA LEU A 370 -52.24 20.90 -13.23
C LEU A 370 -52.14 21.68 -14.54
N ASN A 371 -50.92 21.88 -15.05
CA ASN A 371 -50.62 22.53 -16.33
C ASN A 371 -51.24 23.94 -16.51
N GLY A 372 -51.42 24.68 -15.42
CA GLY A 372 -52.04 26.03 -15.40
C GLY A 372 -53.56 26.03 -15.20
N GLN A 373 -54.18 24.88 -14.93
CA GLN A 373 -55.60 24.76 -14.55
C GLN A 373 -55.73 24.13 -13.16
N CYS A 374 -56.73 24.55 -12.38
CA CYS A 374 -56.98 24.01 -11.04
C CYS A 374 -57.91 22.79 -11.06
N GLU A 375 -57.50 21.72 -10.40
CA GLU A 375 -58.34 20.59 -10.00
C GLU A 375 -58.73 20.80 -8.53
N CYS A 376 -59.99 21.11 -8.24
CA CYS A 376 -60.40 21.54 -6.90
C CYS A 376 -60.58 20.37 -5.92
N ASP A 377 -60.22 20.63 -4.66
CA ASP A 377 -60.43 19.70 -3.55
C ASP A 377 -61.94 19.51 -3.27
N ASP A 378 -62.31 18.37 -2.70
CA ASP A 378 -63.72 18.04 -2.47
C ASP A 378 -64.41 19.06 -1.54
N GLY A 379 -65.53 19.59 -2.01
CA GLY A 379 -66.25 20.72 -1.40
C GLY A 379 -66.04 22.06 -2.12
N PHE A 380 -65.07 22.16 -3.04
CA PHE A 380 -64.80 23.39 -3.79
C PHE A 380 -65.07 23.25 -5.30
N THR A 381 -65.23 24.40 -5.96
CA THR A 381 -65.46 24.52 -7.41
C THR A 381 -65.09 25.93 -7.92
N GLY A 382 -65.31 26.21 -9.20
CA GLY A 382 -64.84 27.42 -9.89
C GLY A 382 -63.47 27.22 -10.55
N VAL A 383 -63.00 28.23 -11.29
CA VAL A 383 -61.75 28.15 -12.10
C VAL A 383 -60.47 28.26 -11.28
N ASP A 384 -60.59 28.73 -10.04
CA ASP A 384 -59.53 29.01 -9.06
C ASP A 384 -59.86 28.40 -7.69
N CYS A 385 -60.86 27.50 -7.63
CA CYS A 385 -61.36 26.83 -6.43
C CYS A 385 -61.90 27.76 -5.31
N GLY A 386 -62.31 28.99 -5.65
CA GLY A 386 -62.90 29.94 -4.71
C GLY A 386 -64.34 29.62 -4.27
N GLU A 387 -65.10 28.83 -5.03
CA GLU A 387 -66.53 28.60 -4.81
C GLU A 387 -66.81 27.32 -3.98
N LEU A 388 -67.91 27.30 -3.21
CA LEU A 388 -68.31 26.17 -2.36
C LEU A 388 -69.43 25.31 -2.99
N LYS A 389 -69.23 23.99 -3.01
CA LYS A 389 -70.12 22.96 -3.59
C LYS A 389 -71.15 22.48 -2.56
N CYS A 390 -72.43 22.80 -2.76
CA CYS A 390 -73.50 22.38 -1.85
C CYS A 390 -73.85 20.86 -1.94
N PRO A 391 -74.24 20.20 -0.83
CA PRO A 391 -74.69 18.81 -0.81
C PRO A 391 -75.84 18.53 -1.79
N ASN A 392 -75.66 17.52 -2.67
CA ASN A 392 -76.64 17.01 -3.65
C ASN A 392 -77.46 18.07 -4.44
N GLY A 393 -76.93 19.28 -4.62
CA GLY A 393 -77.69 20.39 -5.20
C GLY A 393 -78.97 20.75 -4.42
N CYS A 394 -78.99 20.50 -3.11
CA CYS A 394 -80.16 20.64 -2.22
C CYS A 394 -81.37 19.79 -2.64
N SER A 395 -81.13 18.66 -3.32
CA SER A 395 -82.14 17.66 -3.74
C SER A 395 -83.33 18.20 -4.57
N GLY A 396 -83.26 19.44 -5.07
CA GLY A 396 -84.38 20.14 -5.68
C GLY A 396 -85.46 20.63 -4.69
N HIS A 397 -85.18 20.66 -3.40
CA HIS A 397 -86.08 21.06 -2.30
C HIS A 397 -85.46 22.13 -1.37
N GLY A 398 -84.59 22.97 -1.94
CA GLY A 398 -83.97 24.08 -1.23
C GLY A 398 -83.00 24.88 -2.11
N ARG A 399 -82.43 25.94 -1.53
CA ARG A 399 -81.46 26.83 -2.19
C ARG A 399 -80.08 26.71 -1.56
N CYS A 400 -79.06 26.54 -2.40
CA CYS A 400 -77.65 26.62 -2.02
C CYS A 400 -77.25 28.07 -1.68
N VAL A 401 -76.63 28.26 -0.51
CA VAL A 401 -76.03 29.52 -0.04
C VAL A 401 -74.75 29.20 0.73
N ASN A 402 -73.60 29.69 0.26
CA ASN A 402 -72.28 29.52 0.90
C ASN A 402 -71.93 28.06 1.29
N GLY A 403 -72.26 27.09 0.43
CA GLY A 403 -72.01 25.66 0.68
C GLY A 403 -73.09 24.94 1.50
N GLN A 404 -74.06 25.66 2.09
CA GLN A 404 -75.16 25.09 2.87
C GLN A 404 -76.50 25.18 2.11
N CYS A 405 -77.37 24.20 2.30
CA CYS A 405 -78.73 24.22 1.74
C CYS A 405 -79.73 24.84 2.72
N VAL A 406 -80.57 25.75 2.22
CA VAL A 406 -81.73 26.31 2.92
C VAL A 406 -82.98 25.65 2.35
N CYS A 407 -83.68 24.85 3.15
CA CYS A 407 -84.75 23.96 2.69
C CYS A 407 -86.14 24.61 2.60
N ASP A 408 -86.94 24.10 1.67
CA ASP A 408 -88.33 24.49 1.48
C ASP A 408 -89.26 23.97 2.60
N GLU A 409 -90.45 24.56 2.76
CA GLU A 409 -91.35 24.27 3.87
C GLU A 409 -91.82 22.81 3.88
N GLY A 410 -91.79 22.19 5.06
CA GLY A 410 -92.07 20.75 5.26
C GLY A 410 -90.83 19.86 5.19
N TYR A 411 -89.76 20.32 4.53
CA TYR A 411 -88.51 19.58 4.37
C TYR A 411 -87.44 19.96 5.43
N THR A 412 -86.40 19.13 5.54
CA THR A 412 -85.27 19.27 6.48
C THR A 412 -84.09 18.37 6.05
N GLY A 413 -82.97 18.44 6.76
CA GLY A 413 -81.72 17.73 6.44
C GLY A 413 -80.75 18.59 5.62
N GLU A 414 -79.45 18.23 5.63
CA GLU A 414 -78.37 19.05 5.06
C GLU A 414 -78.42 19.22 3.53
N ASP A 415 -79.12 18.31 2.84
CA ASP A 415 -79.42 18.36 1.41
C ASP A 415 -80.93 18.48 1.11
N CYS A 416 -81.74 18.79 2.14
CA CYS A 416 -83.19 18.95 2.06
C CYS A 416 -84.00 17.71 1.64
N SER A 417 -83.43 16.50 1.75
CA SER A 417 -84.09 15.24 1.35
C SER A 417 -85.18 14.71 2.31
N GLN A 418 -85.31 15.24 3.53
CA GLN A 418 -86.09 14.62 4.62
C GLN A 418 -87.41 15.37 4.91
N GLN A 419 -88.46 14.66 5.33
CA GLN A 419 -89.74 15.24 5.74
C GLN A 419 -89.88 15.34 7.28
N ARG A 420 -90.46 16.44 7.77
CA ARG A 420 -90.54 16.78 9.21
C ARG A 420 -91.59 15.96 9.99
N CYS A 421 -91.25 15.55 11.21
CA CYS A 421 -92.06 14.65 12.05
C CYS A 421 -92.41 15.21 13.46
N PRO A 422 -93.43 14.67 14.17
CA PRO A 422 -93.86 15.18 15.47
C PRO A 422 -92.80 15.03 16.56
N SER A 423 -92.35 16.15 17.14
CA SER A 423 -91.27 16.24 18.16
C SER A 423 -90.00 15.47 17.80
N ASP A 424 -89.77 15.24 16.49
CA ASP A 424 -88.77 14.32 15.94
C ASP A 424 -88.66 12.97 16.67
N CYS A 425 -89.81 12.42 17.10
CA CYS A 425 -89.91 11.18 17.88
C CYS A 425 -89.04 11.17 19.16
N HIS A 426 -88.77 12.36 19.72
CA HIS A 426 -87.82 12.61 20.81
C HIS A 426 -86.41 12.00 20.60
N ASN A 427 -86.02 11.74 19.34
CA ASN A 427 -84.82 10.99 18.95
C ASN A 427 -84.73 9.60 19.62
N ARG A 428 -85.87 8.92 19.82
CA ARG A 428 -86.01 7.62 20.52
C ARG A 428 -86.87 6.63 19.73
N GLY A 429 -86.85 6.78 18.41
CA GLY A 429 -87.67 6.05 17.47
C GLY A 429 -87.56 6.62 16.07
N ARG A 430 -87.64 5.75 15.06
CA ARG A 430 -87.61 6.17 13.66
C ARG A 430 -88.95 6.79 13.24
N CYS A 431 -88.90 7.91 12.52
CA CYS A 431 -90.09 8.41 11.84
C CYS A 431 -90.33 7.64 10.54
N VAL A 432 -91.57 7.19 10.31
CA VAL A 432 -92.01 6.57 9.06
C VAL A 432 -93.39 7.14 8.70
N GLN A 433 -93.50 7.76 7.53
CA GLN A 433 -94.74 8.38 7.03
C GLN A 433 -95.40 9.34 8.04
N GLY A 434 -94.58 10.19 8.69
CA GLY A 434 -95.04 11.17 9.68
C GLY A 434 -95.46 10.60 11.04
N LYS A 435 -95.14 9.33 11.33
CA LYS A 435 -95.46 8.66 12.61
C LYS A 435 -94.21 8.03 13.22
N CYS A 436 -94.17 7.97 14.55
CA CYS A 436 -93.03 7.43 15.29
C CYS A 436 -93.15 5.92 15.54
N LEU A 437 -92.04 5.20 15.35
CA LEU A 437 -91.85 3.80 15.72
C LEU A 437 -90.71 3.73 16.74
N CYS A 438 -91.06 3.61 18.02
CA CYS A 438 -90.13 3.71 19.14
C CYS A 438 -89.11 2.56 19.20
N GLU A 439 -87.94 2.88 19.72
CA GLU A 439 -86.84 1.94 19.93
C GLU A 439 -87.01 1.12 21.22
N GLN A 440 -86.25 0.04 21.36
CA GLN A 440 -86.26 -0.76 22.58
C GLN A 440 -85.87 0.10 23.78
N GLY A 441 -86.62 -0.03 24.89
CA GLY A 441 -86.55 0.87 26.02
C GLY A 441 -87.62 1.97 26.02
N PHE A 442 -88.23 2.31 24.88
CA PHE A 442 -89.18 3.43 24.77
C PHE A 442 -90.58 3.04 24.26
N LYS A 443 -91.59 3.83 24.65
CA LYS A 443 -93.00 3.70 24.27
C LYS A 443 -93.70 5.06 24.30
N GLY A 444 -95.00 5.10 24.04
CA GLY A 444 -95.78 6.34 23.88
C GLY A 444 -96.04 6.68 22.41
N PHE A 445 -96.70 7.82 22.15
CA PHE A 445 -97.06 8.23 20.78
C PHE A 445 -95.94 9.01 20.06
N ASP A 446 -95.02 9.58 20.84
CA ASP A 446 -93.86 10.38 20.44
C ASP A 446 -92.56 9.87 21.12
N CYS A 447 -92.58 8.62 21.61
CA CYS A 447 -91.47 7.91 22.25
C CYS A 447 -90.91 8.53 23.54
N SER A 448 -91.76 9.26 24.28
CA SER A 448 -91.43 9.91 25.56
C SER A 448 -91.34 8.98 26.78
N ASP A 449 -92.10 7.87 26.81
CA ASP A 449 -92.17 6.97 27.98
C ASP A 449 -91.03 5.92 27.98
N MET A 450 -90.44 5.62 29.14
CA MET A 450 -89.29 4.71 29.26
C MET A 450 -89.62 3.36 29.94
N SER A 451 -88.76 2.36 29.72
CA SER A 451 -88.85 0.97 30.19
C SER A 451 -87.51 0.57 30.82
N CYS A 452 -87.52 -0.15 31.94
CA CYS A 452 -86.28 -0.57 32.61
C CYS A 452 -85.74 -1.92 32.09
N PRO A 453 -84.42 -2.15 32.07
CA PRO A 453 -83.81 -3.43 31.74
C PRO A 453 -84.22 -4.56 32.70
N ASN A 454 -84.53 -5.76 32.16
CA ASN A 454 -84.72 -7.03 32.86
C ASN A 454 -85.57 -7.02 34.17
N ASP A 455 -86.48 -6.05 34.31
CA ASP A 455 -87.22 -5.76 35.55
C ASP A 455 -86.31 -5.68 36.80
N CYS A 456 -85.11 -5.11 36.62
CA CYS A 456 -84.08 -4.95 37.64
C CYS A 456 -83.66 -6.25 38.36
N HIS A 457 -83.82 -7.40 37.68
CA HIS A 457 -83.56 -8.76 38.19
C HIS A 457 -84.17 -9.09 39.57
N GLN A 458 -85.18 -8.33 40.02
CA GLN A 458 -85.75 -8.39 41.38
C GLN A 458 -84.74 -8.08 42.52
N HIS A 459 -83.65 -7.35 42.21
CA HIS A 459 -82.63 -6.87 43.14
C HIS A 459 -82.48 -5.33 43.11
N GLY A 460 -83.57 -4.64 42.76
CA GLY A 460 -83.65 -3.19 42.70
C GLY A 460 -85.01 -2.68 42.26
N ARG A 461 -85.12 -1.36 42.12
CA ARG A 461 -86.37 -0.67 41.75
C ARG A 461 -86.20 0.18 40.49
N CYS A 462 -87.07 -0.03 39.52
CA CYS A 462 -87.17 0.80 38.31
C CYS A 462 -87.60 2.24 38.65
N VAL A 463 -86.80 3.23 38.22
CA VAL A 463 -87.08 4.67 38.31
C VAL A 463 -86.59 5.35 37.04
N ASN A 464 -87.48 6.00 36.29
CA ASN A 464 -87.17 6.74 35.06
C ASN A 464 -86.32 5.96 34.02
N GLY A 465 -86.57 4.64 33.89
CA GLY A 465 -85.85 3.77 32.95
C GLY A 465 -84.55 3.15 33.47
N MET A 466 -84.08 3.53 34.65
CA MET A 466 -82.89 2.96 35.31
C MET A 466 -83.27 2.15 36.54
N CYS A 467 -82.47 1.15 36.88
CA CYS A 467 -82.64 0.35 38.09
C CYS A 467 -81.82 0.92 39.26
N VAL A 468 -82.48 1.14 40.40
CA VAL A 468 -81.84 1.52 41.67
C VAL A 468 -81.66 0.25 42.50
N CYS A 469 -80.43 -0.22 42.64
CA CYS A 469 -80.12 -1.55 43.19
C CYS A 469 -80.12 -1.60 44.72
N ASP A 470 -80.43 -2.79 45.25
CA ASP A 470 -80.31 -3.13 46.66
C ASP A 470 -78.83 -3.21 47.10
N ASP A 471 -78.56 -3.10 48.41
CA ASP A 471 -77.19 -3.00 48.89
C ASP A 471 -76.38 -4.30 48.69
N GLY A 472 -75.10 -4.14 48.37
CA GLY A 472 -74.22 -5.20 47.88
C GLY A 472 -74.30 -5.45 46.37
N TYR A 473 -75.34 -4.96 45.67
CA TYR A 473 -75.52 -5.13 44.23
C TYR A 473 -75.24 -3.84 43.42
N MET A 474 -75.00 -4.00 42.12
CA MET A 474 -74.75 -2.95 41.12
C MET A 474 -74.97 -3.49 39.68
N GLY A 475 -74.73 -2.66 38.67
CA GLY A 475 -75.06 -2.93 37.26
C GLY A 475 -76.42 -2.36 36.85
N GLU A 476 -76.64 -2.11 35.56
CA GLU A 476 -77.81 -1.38 35.06
C GLU A 476 -79.14 -2.13 35.23
N ASP A 477 -79.09 -3.45 35.46
CA ASP A 477 -80.21 -4.32 35.82
C ASP A 477 -80.04 -4.98 37.21
N CYS A 478 -79.10 -4.50 38.03
CA CYS A 478 -78.83 -4.96 39.40
C CYS A 478 -78.35 -6.41 39.56
N ARG A 479 -77.76 -6.97 38.51
CA ARG A 479 -77.24 -8.34 38.48
C ARG A 479 -75.96 -8.60 39.28
N ASP A 480 -75.05 -7.63 39.35
CA ASP A 480 -73.65 -7.86 39.73
C ASP A 480 -73.33 -7.45 41.17
N ARG A 481 -72.29 -8.05 41.77
CA ARG A 481 -71.88 -7.81 43.16
C ARG A 481 -70.76 -6.77 43.29
N ARG A 482 -70.88 -5.90 44.28
CA ARG A 482 -69.99 -4.73 44.48
C ARG A 482 -68.60 -5.12 44.99
N CYS A 483 -67.56 -4.78 44.22
CA CYS A 483 -66.15 -4.98 44.60
C CYS A 483 -65.57 -3.87 45.51
N PRO A 484 -64.52 -4.16 46.30
CA PRO A 484 -63.79 -3.15 47.07
C PRO A 484 -63.25 -2.01 46.21
N ARG A 485 -63.61 -0.77 46.56
CA ARG A 485 -63.22 0.48 45.87
C ARG A 485 -63.30 0.46 44.33
N ASP A 486 -64.22 -0.34 43.77
CA ASP A 486 -64.33 -0.56 42.32
C ASP A 486 -62.98 -0.95 41.66
N CYS A 487 -62.20 -1.77 42.36
CA CYS A 487 -60.86 -2.22 41.98
C CYS A 487 -59.91 -1.07 41.59
N SER A 488 -60.10 0.12 42.19
CA SER A 488 -59.35 1.36 41.94
C SER A 488 -59.25 1.76 40.46
N GLN A 489 -60.18 1.27 39.62
CA GLN A 489 -60.15 1.38 38.15
C GLN A 489 -58.87 0.80 37.50
N ARG A 490 -58.27 -0.23 38.13
CA ARG A 490 -56.98 -0.87 37.75
C ARG A 490 -57.04 -2.40 37.83
N GLY A 491 -58.24 -2.94 37.62
CA GLY A 491 -58.57 -4.34 37.78
C GLY A 491 -60.04 -4.59 37.46
N ARG A 492 -60.36 -5.83 37.07
CA ARG A 492 -61.74 -6.26 36.82
C ARG A 492 -62.35 -6.89 38.07
N CYS A 493 -63.59 -6.53 38.37
CA CYS A 493 -64.38 -7.18 39.41
C CYS A 493 -64.85 -8.57 38.94
N VAL A 494 -64.64 -9.61 39.74
CA VAL A 494 -65.11 -10.98 39.49
C VAL A 494 -65.63 -11.56 40.82
N ASP A 495 -66.94 -11.77 40.91
CA ASP A 495 -67.66 -12.27 42.11
C ASP A 495 -67.23 -11.59 43.43
N GLY A 496 -67.15 -10.25 43.41
CA GLY A 496 -66.78 -9.44 44.58
C GLY A 496 -65.28 -9.39 44.90
N GLN A 497 -64.41 -10.03 44.11
CA GLN A 497 -62.95 -9.93 44.22
C GLN A 497 -62.34 -9.19 43.03
N CYS A 498 -61.27 -8.45 43.27
CA CYS A 498 -60.57 -7.69 42.23
C CYS A 498 -59.43 -8.50 41.60
N MET A 499 -59.50 -8.71 40.28
CA MET A 499 -58.38 -9.22 39.49
C MET A 499 -57.62 -8.04 38.86
N CYS A 500 -56.45 -7.72 39.40
CA CYS A 500 -55.69 -6.53 39.00
C CYS A 500 -55.06 -6.64 37.61
N GLU A 501 -54.87 -5.49 36.98
CA GLU A 501 -54.18 -5.35 35.70
C GLU A 501 -52.64 -5.41 35.89
N HIS A 502 -51.91 -5.69 34.82
CA HIS A 502 -50.44 -5.74 34.86
C HIS A 502 -49.86 -4.40 35.34
N GLY A 503 -49.11 -4.43 36.45
CA GLY A 503 -48.60 -3.25 37.14
C GLY A 503 -49.30 -2.94 38.48
N PHE A 504 -50.37 -3.66 38.83
CA PHE A 504 -51.13 -3.44 40.08
C PHE A 504 -51.35 -4.71 40.90
N THR A 505 -51.58 -4.53 42.21
CA THR A 505 -51.79 -5.58 43.21
C THR A 505 -52.55 -5.04 44.43
N GLY A 506 -52.79 -5.88 45.44
CA GLY A 506 -53.58 -5.57 46.62
C GLY A 506 -55.08 -5.88 46.43
N PRO A 507 -55.88 -5.89 47.51
CA PRO A 507 -57.27 -6.38 47.52
C PRO A 507 -58.25 -5.52 46.70
N ASP A 508 -57.84 -4.31 46.32
CA ASP A 508 -58.60 -3.36 45.50
C ASP A 508 -57.75 -2.74 44.38
N CYS A 509 -56.62 -3.37 44.03
CA CYS A 509 -55.69 -2.93 42.98
C CYS A 509 -55.12 -1.51 43.13
N SER A 510 -55.11 -0.95 44.36
CA SER A 510 -54.54 0.38 44.63
C SER A 510 -53.01 0.40 44.76
N GLU A 511 -52.35 -0.75 44.88
CA GLU A 511 -50.89 -0.87 45.06
C GLU A 511 -50.20 -1.16 43.73
N LEU A 512 -49.05 -0.54 43.44
CA LEU A 512 -48.26 -0.89 42.25
C LEU A 512 -47.46 -2.16 42.49
N SER A 513 -47.58 -3.15 41.59
CA SER A 513 -46.71 -4.33 41.60
C SER A 513 -45.35 -4.00 41.00
N CYS A 514 -44.28 -4.34 41.73
CA CYS A 514 -42.93 -4.16 41.23
C CYS A 514 -42.53 -5.25 40.22
N PRO A 515 -41.64 -4.93 39.24
CA PRO A 515 -41.12 -5.90 38.28
C PRO A 515 -40.54 -7.14 38.97
N SER A 516 -41.08 -8.32 38.64
CA SER A 516 -40.62 -9.64 39.10
C SER A 516 -40.48 -9.77 40.63
N ASP A 517 -41.29 -9.03 41.41
CA ASP A 517 -41.17 -8.89 42.87
C ASP A 517 -39.73 -8.60 43.35
N CYS A 518 -39.02 -7.77 42.57
CA CYS A 518 -37.62 -7.42 42.79
C CYS A 518 -36.68 -8.65 42.94
N HIS A 519 -37.04 -9.80 42.37
CA HIS A 519 -36.39 -11.11 42.54
C HIS A 519 -36.14 -11.53 44.01
N GLY A 520 -36.85 -10.94 44.97
CA GLY A 520 -36.55 -11.09 46.40
C GLY A 520 -35.21 -10.47 46.85
N GLN A 521 -34.57 -9.64 46.01
CA GLN A 521 -33.29 -8.96 46.25
C GLN A 521 -33.45 -7.43 46.40
N GLY A 522 -34.66 -6.96 46.67
CA GLY A 522 -34.95 -5.55 46.89
C GLY A 522 -36.33 -5.33 47.50
N ARG A 523 -36.58 -4.13 48.01
CA ARG A 523 -37.89 -3.72 48.52
C ARG A 523 -38.66 -2.97 47.43
N CYS A 524 -39.89 -3.37 47.17
CA CYS A 524 -40.80 -2.60 46.33
C CYS A 524 -41.18 -1.27 47.02
N VAL A 525 -41.07 -0.15 46.29
CA VAL A 525 -41.51 1.19 46.73
C VAL A 525 -42.14 1.90 45.54
N ASN A 526 -43.44 2.20 45.60
CA ASN A 526 -44.19 2.91 44.54
C ASN A 526 -44.02 2.30 43.13
N GLY A 527 -43.95 0.97 43.02
CA GLY A 527 -43.75 0.26 41.74
C GLY A 527 -42.30 0.19 41.25
N GLN A 528 -41.35 0.82 41.94
CA GLN A 528 -39.91 0.73 41.67
C GLN A 528 -39.21 -0.14 42.71
N CYS A 529 -38.28 -0.99 42.27
CA CYS A 529 -37.46 -1.80 43.16
C CYS A 529 -36.28 -1.00 43.75
N VAL A 530 -36.14 -1.04 45.08
CA VAL A 530 -34.97 -0.52 45.80
C VAL A 530 -34.11 -1.71 46.24
N CYS A 531 -33.03 -1.97 45.51
CA CYS A 531 -32.22 -3.18 45.68
C CYS A 531 -31.42 -3.20 46.98
N HIS A 532 -31.21 -4.41 47.50
CA HIS A 532 -30.31 -4.67 48.61
C HIS A 532 -28.84 -4.52 48.17
N GLU A 533 -27.93 -4.44 49.14
CA GLU A 533 -26.49 -4.34 48.82
C GLU A 533 -26.01 -5.57 48.02
N GLY A 534 -25.10 -5.32 47.07
CA GLY A 534 -24.68 -6.32 46.10
C GLY A 534 -25.61 -6.50 44.90
N PHE A 535 -26.77 -5.82 44.84
CA PHE A 535 -27.70 -5.92 43.70
C PHE A 535 -28.02 -4.56 43.03
N MET A 536 -28.48 -4.64 41.78
CA MET A 536 -28.86 -3.53 40.90
C MET A 536 -29.80 -4.02 39.77
N GLY A 537 -30.14 -3.12 38.83
CA GLY A 537 -31.14 -3.36 37.80
C GLY A 537 -32.57 -3.03 38.25
N LYS A 538 -33.48 -2.86 37.29
CA LYS A 538 -34.86 -2.39 37.51
C LYS A 538 -35.75 -3.34 38.34
N ASP A 539 -35.35 -4.60 38.41
CA ASP A 539 -36.01 -5.73 39.09
C ASP A 539 -35.05 -6.44 40.07
N CYS A 540 -33.95 -5.78 40.45
CA CYS A 540 -32.88 -6.24 41.35
C CYS A 540 -32.25 -7.61 41.00
N LYS A 541 -32.38 -8.05 39.75
CA LYS A 541 -31.84 -9.32 39.26
C LYS A 541 -30.33 -9.34 39.13
N GLU A 542 -29.71 -8.18 38.89
CA GLU A 542 -28.31 -8.07 38.51
C GLU A 542 -27.43 -7.88 39.75
N ARG A 543 -26.32 -8.62 39.85
CA ARG A 543 -25.32 -8.36 40.90
C ARG A 543 -24.47 -7.15 40.55
N ARG A 544 -24.24 -6.28 41.52
CA ARG A 544 -23.38 -5.10 41.40
C ARG A 544 -21.91 -5.49 41.51
N CYS A 545 -21.12 -5.16 40.50
CA CYS A 545 -19.68 -5.37 40.53
C CYS A 545 -18.92 -4.28 41.31
N PRO A 546 -17.73 -4.60 41.87
CA PRO A 546 -16.82 -3.62 42.46
C PRO A 546 -16.47 -2.50 41.47
N GLY A 547 -16.61 -1.24 41.90
CA GLY A 547 -16.22 -0.05 41.14
C GLY A 547 -16.90 0.14 39.78
N ASP A 548 -18.00 -0.58 39.50
CA ASP A 548 -18.58 -0.75 38.14
C ASP A 548 -17.52 -1.15 37.09
N CYS A 549 -16.57 -1.98 37.52
CA CYS A 549 -15.37 -2.39 36.77
C CYS A 549 -14.56 -1.21 36.20
N HIS A 550 -14.66 -0.01 36.80
CA HIS A 550 -14.07 1.26 36.35
C HIS A 550 -14.38 1.62 34.87
N GLY A 551 -15.41 1.03 34.27
CA GLY A 551 -15.65 1.11 32.82
C GLY A 551 -14.58 0.40 31.95
N GLN A 552 -13.72 -0.41 32.57
CA GLN A 552 -12.62 -1.17 31.94
C GLN A 552 -12.83 -2.69 32.02
N GLY A 553 -14.08 -3.13 32.17
CA GLY A 553 -14.44 -4.54 32.24
C GLY A 553 -15.94 -4.78 32.18
N ARG A 554 -16.32 -6.03 31.93
CA ARG A 554 -17.71 -6.50 31.96
C ARG A 554 -18.03 -7.13 33.31
N CYS A 555 -19.13 -6.72 33.92
CA CYS A 555 -19.67 -7.40 35.10
C CYS A 555 -20.29 -8.76 34.75
N VAL A 556 -19.91 -9.82 35.47
CA VAL A 556 -20.43 -11.19 35.35
C VAL A 556 -20.63 -11.77 36.74
N ASP A 557 -21.88 -12.00 37.15
CA ASP A 557 -22.29 -12.50 38.49
C ASP A 557 -21.59 -11.79 39.67
N GLY A 558 -21.39 -10.47 39.56
CA GLY A 558 -20.77 -9.64 40.60
C GLY A 558 -19.23 -9.65 40.60
N GLN A 559 -18.59 -10.38 39.68
CA GLN A 559 -17.15 -10.32 39.42
C GLN A 559 -16.88 -9.55 38.12
N CYS A 560 -15.83 -8.71 38.12
CA CYS A 560 -15.38 -8.03 36.91
C CYS A 560 -14.52 -8.95 36.03
N VAL A 561 -14.84 -8.99 34.74
CA VAL A 561 -14.01 -9.58 33.68
C VAL A 561 -13.40 -8.43 32.89
N CYS A 562 -12.12 -8.15 33.13
CA CYS A 562 -11.46 -6.95 32.60
C CYS A 562 -11.25 -6.99 31.08
N HIS A 563 -11.21 -5.80 30.49
CA HIS A 563 -10.78 -5.60 29.12
C HIS A 563 -9.25 -5.72 29.02
N GLU A 564 -8.77 -5.96 27.79
CA GLU A 564 -7.35 -6.11 27.51
C GLU A 564 -6.56 -4.86 27.95
N GLY A 565 -5.45 -5.06 28.67
CA GLY A 565 -4.70 -3.99 29.32
C GLY A 565 -5.09 -3.68 30.77
N PHE A 566 -6.13 -4.33 31.34
CA PHE A 566 -6.62 -4.09 32.70
C PHE A 566 -6.72 -5.36 33.56
N THR A 567 -6.62 -5.19 34.88
CA THR A 567 -6.60 -6.25 35.90
C THR A 567 -7.07 -5.72 37.26
N GLY A 568 -7.18 -6.61 38.25
CA GLY A 568 -7.73 -6.33 39.58
C GLY A 568 -9.24 -6.63 39.68
N LEU A 569 -9.76 -6.65 40.91
CA LEU A 569 -11.15 -7.08 41.21
C LEU A 569 -12.22 -6.13 40.65
N ASP A 570 -11.82 -4.90 40.31
CA ASP A 570 -12.62 -3.78 39.82
C ASP A 570 -12.07 -3.22 38.50
N CYS A 571 -11.11 -3.90 37.86
CA CYS A 571 -10.37 -3.47 36.66
C CYS A 571 -9.71 -2.08 36.74
N GLY A 572 -9.53 -1.50 37.94
CA GLY A 572 -8.90 -0.19 38.14
C GLY A 572 -7.39 -0.19 37.94
N GLN A 573 -6.76 -1.35 37.77
CA GLN A 573 -5.31 -1.51 37.62
C GLN A 573 -4.96 -1.85 36.17
N ARG A 574 -3.88 -1.30 35.64
CA ARG A 574 -3.37 -1.70 34.31
C ARG A 574 -2.53 -2.97 34.42
N SER A 575 -2.81 -3.96 33.58
CA SER A 575 -1.99 -5.18 33.47
C SER A 575 -0.64 -4.87 32.82
N CYS A 576 0.44 -5.47 33.29
CA CYS A 576 1.74 -5.36 32.63
C CYS A 576 1.99 -6.46 31.59
N PRO A 577 2.77 -6.19 30.53
CA PRO A 577 3.17 -7.20 29.54
C PRO A 577 3.77 -8.46 30.20
N ASN A 578 3.22 -9.63 29.88
CA ASN A 578 3.61 -10.96 30.39
C ASN A 578 3.84 -11.05 31.92
N ASP A 579 3.13 -10.23 32.70
CA ASP A 579 3.35 -10.05 34.15
C ASP A 579 4.84 -9.79 34.50
N CYS A 580 5.48 -8.96 33.68
CA CYS A 580 6.91 -8.64 33.73
C CYS A 580 7.83 -9.88 33.70
N SER A 581 7.39 -10.97 33.08
CA SER A 581 8.05 -12.28 33.06
C SER A 581 8.35 -12.87 34.45
N ASN A 582 7.75 -12.35 35.54
CA ASN A 582 8.21 -12.54 36.94
C ASN A 582 9.65 -12.03 37.22
N LEU A 583 10.20 -11.20 36.33
CA LEU A 583 11.56 -10.64 36.35
C LEU A 583 11.58 -9.10 36.51
N GLY A 584 10.48 -8.55 37.03
CA GLY A 584 10.32 -7.14 37.34
C GLY A 584 9.05 -6.87 38.15
N GLN A 585 8.86 -5.62 38.56
CA GLN A 585 7.66 -5.16 39.26
C GLN A 585 6.72 -4.41 38.30
N CYS A 586 5.43 -4.76 38.33
CA CYS A 586 4.42 -4.04 37.57
C CYS A 586 4.03 -2.73 38.27
N VAL A 587 4.25 -1.59 37.63
CA VAL A 587 3.87 -0.26 38.13
C VAL A 587 3.04 0.47 37.07
N SER A 588 1.75 0.66 37.34
CA SER A 588 0.81 1.37 36.47
C SER A 588 0.73 0.86 35.01
N GLY A 589 0.95 -0.44 34.79
CA GLY A 589 0.98 -1.06 33.46
C GLY A 589 2.34 -1.03 32.75
N ARG A 590 3.40 -0.55 33.41
CA ARG A 590 4.78 -0.61 32.93
C ARG A 590 5.62 -1.49 33.86
N CYS A 591 6.48 -2.32 33.28
CA CYS A 591 7.44 -3.10 34.06
C CYS A 591 8.66 -2.28 34.47
N ILE A 592 9.07 -2.42 35.73
CA ILE A 592 10.37 -2.00 36.26
C ILE A 592 11.18 -3.27 36.48
N CYS A 593 12.18 -3.52 35.64
CA CYS A 593 12.91 -4.78 35.64
C CYS A 593 13.87 -4.94 36.83
N ASN A 594 14.08 -6.18 37.25
CA ASN A 594 15.14 -6.55 38.19
C ASN A 594 16.52 -6.31 37.57
N GLU A 595 17.56 -6.18 38.40
CA GLU A 595 18.94 -6.01 37.91
C GLU A 595 19.32 -7.09 36.89
N GLY A 596 19.96 -6.68 35.78
CA GLY A 596 20.33 -7.57 34.69
C GLY A 596 19.27 -7.79 33.60
N TYR A 597 18.00 -7.43 33.85
CA TYR A 597 16.90 -7.62 32.89
C TYR A 597 16.43 -6.32 32.22
N THR A 598 15.89 -6.45 31.01
CA THR A 598 15.45 -5.35 30.16
C THR A 598 14.35 -5.76 29.17
N GLY A 599 13.79 -4.78 28.46
CA GLY A 599 12.60 -4.93 27.61
C GLY A 599 11.29 -4.60 28.35
N GLU A 600 10.20 -4.46 27.60
CA GLU A 600 8.90 -4.02 28.11
C GLU A 600 8.25 -5.00 29.10
N ASP A 601 8.62 -6.28 29.01
CA ASP A 601 8.17 -7.40 29.83
C ASP A 601 9.30 -8.03 30.65
N CYS A 602 10.48 -7.39 30.72
CA CYS A 602 11.68 -7.89 31.40
C CYS A 602 12.18 -9.28 30.98
N SER A 603 11.76 -9.78 29.80
CA SER A 603 12.15 -11.12 29.32
C SER A 603 13.63 -11.24 28.94
N LYS A 604 14.29 -10.12 28.57
CA LYS A 604 15.60 -10.05 27.93
C LYS A 604 16.71 -9.72 28.93
N VAL A 605 17.93 -10.20 28.69
CA VAL A 605 19.13 -9.86 29.48
C VAL A 605 19.80 -8.62 28.89
N SER A 606 20.29 -7.71 29.76
CA SER A 606 21.06 -6.54 29.35
C SER A 606 22.31 -6.94 28.57
N PRO A 607 22.56 -6.39 27.36
CA PRO A 607 23.79 -6.65 26.63
C PRO A 607 24.97 -5.85 27.19
N PRO A 608 26.21 -6.35 27.06
CA PRO A 608 27.40 -5.52 27.20
C PRO A 608 27.43 -4.44 26.11
N LYS A 609 28.15 -3.34 26.37
CA LYS A 609 28.30 -2.16 25.51
C LYS A 609 29.78 -1.92 25.21
N ASP A 610 30.04 -1.02 24.27
CA ASP A 610 31.34 -0.36 24.09
C ASP A 610 32.55 -1.32 24.05
N LEU A 611 32.41 -2.42 23.30
CA LEU A 611 33.48 -3.39 23.07
C LEU A 611 34.63 -2.73 22.28
N VAL A 612 35.77 -2.62 22.94
CA VAL A 612 37.02 -2.11 22.37
C VAL A 612 38.06 -3.22 22.26
N VAL A 613 38.77 -3.22 21.14
CA VAL A 613 40.02 -3.96 20.97
C VAL A 613 41.15 -3.04 21.45
N THR A 614 41.98 -3.53 22.37
CA THR A 614 42.97 -2.70 23.08
C THR A 614 44.41 -2.99 22.64
N GLU A 615 44.77 -4.26 22.57
CA GLU A 615 46.06 -4.74 22.06
C GLU A 615 45.83 -5.95 21.15
N VAL A 616 46.72 -6.13 20.17
CA VAL A 616 46.68 -7.20 19.17
C VAL A 616 48.10 -7.69 18.94
N THR A 617 48.28 -9.00 18.76
CA THR A 617 49.54 -9.61 18.34
C THR A 617 49.29 -10.56 17.16
N GLU A 618 50.29 -11.34 16.78
CA GLU A 618 50.20 -12.47 15.86
C GLU A 618 49.26 -13.59 16.36
N GLU A 619 49.17 -13.81 17.67
CA GLU A 619 48.45 -14.96 18.27
C GLU A 619 47.40 -14.57 19.33
N THR A 620 47.31 -13.29 19.71
CA THR A 620 46.41 -12.82 20.79
C THR A 620 45.68 -11.53 20.47
N VAL A 621 44.52 -11.34 21.11
CA VAL A 621 43.70 -10.11 21.05
C VAL A 621 43.19 -9.77 22.45
N ASN A 622 43.46 -8.57 22.94
CA ASN A 622 42.96 -8.04 24.21
C ASN A 622 41.68 -7.24 24.01
N LEU A 623 40.60 -7.69 24.64
CA LEU A 623 39.25 -7.10 24.60
C LEU A 623 38.90 -6.43 25.93
N ALA A 624 38.20 -5.31 25.87
CA ALA A 624 37.47 -4.76 27.01
C ALA A 624 36.07 -4.26 26.56
N TRP A 625 35.12 -4.22 27.47
CA TRP A 625 33.74 -3.76 27.23
C TRP A 625 33.20 -3.06 28.49
N ASP A 626 32.02 -2.44 28.41
CA ASP A 626 31.29 -1.99 29.59
C ASP A 626 30.00 -2.81 29.79
N ASN A 627 29.48 -2.83 31.02
CA ASN A 627 28.17 -3.37 31.32
C ASN A 627 27.63 -2.78 32.63
N GLU A 628 26.60 -1.94 32.50
CA GLU A 628 25.89 -1.29 33.62
C GLU A 628 25.26 -2.27 34.62
N MET A 629 24.98 -3.51 34.19
CA MET A 629 24.16 -4.47 34.93
C MET A 629 24.93 -5.74 35.29
N ARG A 630 24.72 -6.27 36.49
CA ARG A 630 25.36 -7.52 36.95
C ARG A 630 24.86 -8.73 36.16
N VAL A 631 25.78 -9.61 35.78
CA VAL A 631 25.54 -10.83 35.01
C VAL A 631 26.34 -11.99 35.61
N THR A 632 26.00 -13.24 35.29
CA THR A 632 26.72 -14.40 35.86
C THR A 632 28.04 -14.69 35.16
N GLU A 633 28.07 -14.55 33.84
CA GLU A 633 29.24 -14.79 32.98
C GLU A 633 29.06 -14.06 31.65
N TYR A 634 30.14 -13.83 30.92
CA TYR A 634 30.12 -13.44 29.51
C TYR A 634 30.51 -14.64 28.65
N LEU A 635 29.81 -14.84 27.54
CA LEU A 635 30.17 -15.79 26.50
C LEU A 635 30.89 -15.03 25.38
N ILE A 636 32.17 -15.33 25.17
CA ILE A 636 32.99 -14.76 24.11
C ILE A 636 32.99 -15.77 22.97
N VAL A 637 32.59 -15.33 21.79
CA VAL A 637 32.50 -16.16 20.57
C VAL A 637 33.30 -15.47 19.48
N TYR A 638 34.23 -16.18 18.84
CA TYR A 638 35.11 -15.64 17.81
C TYR A 638 35.19 -16.62 16.62
N THR A 639 35.31 -16.06 15.42
CA THR A 639 35.24 -16.84 14.18
C THR A 639 36.18 -16.23 13.15
N PRO A 640 37.11 -17.00 12.53
CA PRO A 640 37.89 -16.53 11.41
C PRO A 640 36.96 -16.10 10.26
N THR A 641 37.29 -15.06 9.50
CA THR A 641 36.45 -14.59 8.39
C THR A 641 36.72 -15.29 7.05
N HIS A 642 37.62 -16.28 7.03
CA HIS A 642 37.85 -17.17 5.89
C HIS A 642 36.79 -18.29 5.82
N ALA A 643 36.56 -18.86 4.63
CA ALA A 643 35.39 -19.71 4.35
C ALA A 643 35.27 -20.99 5.20
N ASP A 644 36.40 -21.60 5.57
CA ASP A 644 36.48 -22.81 6.40
C ASP A 644 36.57 -22.51 7.91
N GLY A 645 36.42 -21.25 8.33
CA GLY A 645 36.67 -20.77 9.69
C GLY A 645 35.68 -21.32 10.72
N LEU A 646 36.19 -22.04 11.72
CA LEU A 646 35.35 -22.61 12.80
C LEU A 646 34.98 -21.56 13.86
N GLU A 647 33.73 -21.64 14.36
CA GLU A 647 33.29 -20.84 15.50
C GLU A 647 33.88 -21.41 16.82
N MET A 648 34.65 -20.58 17.52
CA MET A 648 35.29 -20.89 18.80
C MET A 648 34.65 -20.04 19.91
N GLN A 649 34.59 -20.57 21.13
CA GLN A 649 33.97 -19.87 22.26
C GLN A 649 34.54 -20.26 23.62
N PHE A 650 34.54 -19.31 24.57
CA PHE A 650 34.83 -19.54 25.98
C PHE A 650 33.99 -18.61 26.87
N ARG A 651 34.06 -18.85 28.19
CA ARG A 651 33.29 -18.12 29.21
C ARG A 651 34.22 -17.31 30.11
N VAL A 652 33.83 -16.08 30.42
CA VAL A 652 34.53 -15.14 31.31
C VAL A 652 33.63 -14.84 32.51
N PRO A 653 34.14 -14.79 33.75
CA PRO A 653 33.35 -14.44 34.93
C PRO A 653 32.63 -13.08 34.82
N GLY A 654 31.40 -12.98 35.34
CA GLY A 654 30.56 -11.79 35.19
C GLY A 654 31.05 -10.52 35.90
N ASP A 655 32.04 -10.65 36.79
CA ASP A 655 32.76 -9.56 37.46
C ASP A 655 33.93 -8.99 36.64
N GLN A 656 34.26 -9.58 35.49
CA GLN A 656 35.34 -9.14 34.61
C GLN A 656 34.79 -8.52 33.32
N THR A 657 35.30 -7.33 32.98
CA THR A 657 34.91 -6.56 31.78
C THR A 657 36.00 -6.54 30.70
N SER A 658 36.97 -7.44 30.79
CA SER A 658 38.08 -7.58 29.84
C SER A 658 38.62 -9.00 29.78
N THR A 659 39.09 -9.44 28.61
CA THR A 659 39.80 -10.72 28.47
C THR A 659 40.77 -10.70 27.28
N THR A 660 41.80 -11.55 27.35
CA THR A 660 42.61 -11.93 26.19
C THR A 660 41.95 -13.13 25.48
N ILE A 661 41.91 -13.12 24.14
CA ILE A 661 41.80 -14.34 23.32
C ILE A 661 43.22 -14.78 22.95
N GLN A 662 43.49 -16.07 23.00
CA GLN A 662 44.80 -16.70 22.71
C GLN A 662 44.65 -17.76 21.61
N GLU A 663 45.77 -18.32 21.15
CA GLU A 663 45.81 -19.39 20.12
C GLU A 663 45.16 -18.98 18.78
N LEU A 664 45.33 -17.71 18.38
CA LEU A 664 44.87 -17.18 17.09
C LEU A 664 45.88 -17.41 15.97
N GLU A 665 45.39 -17.48 14.72
CA GLU A 665 46.23 -17.63 13.53
C GLU A 665 46.85 -16.29 13.10
N PRO A 666 48.16 -16.21 12.77
CA PRO A 666 48.79 -14.95 12.35
C PRO A 666 48.34 -14.42 10.98
N GLY A 667 48.09 -13.11 10.91
CA GLY A 667 47.60 -12.41 9.73
C GLY A 667 46.20 -12.87 9.29
N VAL A 668 45.29 -13.11 10.24
CA VAL A 668 43.91 -13.57 9.98
C VAL A 668 42.93 -12.63 10.66
N GLU A 669 41.85 -12.30 9.96
CA GLU A 669 40.76 -11.50 10.52
C GLU A 669 39.76 -12.38 11.25
N TYR A 670 39.36 -11.95 12.44
CA TYR A 670 38.36 -12.58 13.30
C TYR A 670 37.16 -11.66 13.51
N PHE A 671 35.97 -12.23 13.42
CA PHE A 671 34.73 -11.60 13.87
C PHE A 671 34.42 -12.06 15.30
N ILE A 672 34.43 -11.11 16.23
CA ILE A 672 34.29 -11.34 17.68
C ILE A 672 32.91 -10.86 18.13
N ARG A 673 32.26 -11.64 19.00
CA ARG A 673 30.96 -11.37 19.63
C ARG A 673 31.06 -11.64 21.13
N VAL A 674 30.67 -10.68 21.96
CA VAL A 674 30.58 -10.83 23.42
C VAL A 674 29.12 -10.75 23.83
N PHE A 675 28.61 -11.80 24.47
CA PHE A 675 27.26 -11.88 25.00
C PHE A 675 27.29 -11.89 26.53
N ALA A 676 26.37 -11.21 27.20
CA ALA A 676 26.09 -11.44 28.62
C ALA A 676 25.21 -12.68 28.81
N ILE A 677 25.48 -13.44 29.86
CA ILE A 677 24.65 -14.55 30.33
C ILE A 677 24.17 -14.26 31.75
N LEU A 678 22.86 -14.39 31.97
CA LEU A 678 22.22 -14.29 33.29
C LEU A 678 21.16 -15.39 33.41
N GLU A 679 21.26 -16.22 34.45
CA GLU A 679 20.35 -17.35 34.72
C GLU A 679 20.10 -18.26 33.49
N ASN A 680 21.17 -18.57 32.75
CA ASN A 680 21.18 -19.32 31.48
C ASN A 680 20.48 -18.64 30.28
N LYS A 681 19.95 -17.42 30.42
CA LYS A 681 19.53 -16.59 29.28
C LYS A 681 20.73 -15.84 28.70
N ARG A 682 20.80 -15.73 27.38
CA ARG A 682 21.83 -14.99 26.62
C ARG A 682 21.27 -13.64 26.13
N SER A 683 22.06 -12.57 26.25
CA SER A 683 21.73 -11.25 25.68
C SER A 683 21.81 -11.23 24.15
N ILE A 684 21.57 -10.07 23.53
CA ILE A 684 22.15 -9.77 22.22
C ILE A 684 23.66 -9.51 22.35
N PRO A 685 24.50 -9.80 21.35
CA PRO A 685 25.93 -9.56 21.43
C PRO A 685 26.29 -8.10 21.11
N VAL A 686 27.39 -7.63 21.69
CA VAL A 686 28.22 -6.57 21.10
C VAL A 686 29.32 -7.25 20.25
N SER A 687 29.81 -6.61 19.18
CA SER A 687 30.73 -7.26 18.25
C SER A 687 31.81 -6.33 17.69
N ALA A 688 32.93 -6.93 17.27
CA ALA A 688 34.08 -6.27 16.68
C ALA A 688 34.70 -7.12 15.56
N ARG A 689 35.49 -6.50 14.68
CA ARG A 689 36.36 -7.18 13.70
C ARG A 689 37.80 -6.73 13.94
N VAL A 690 38.73 -7.67 13.89
CA VAL A 690 40.17 -7.44 14.16
C VAL A 690 40.99 -8.40 13.32
N ALA A 691 42.13 -7.95 12.80
CA ALA A 691 43.13 -8.82 12.17
C ALA A 691 44.35 -8.96 13.07
N THR A 692 44.78 -10.19 13.33
CA THR A 692 46.07 -10.48 13.97
C THR A 692 47.21 -10.00 13.09
N TYR A 693 48.36 -9.71 13.69
CA TYR A 693 49.54 -9.29 12.94
C TYR A 693 50.23 -10.46 12.22
N LEU A 694 51.02 -10.13 11.19
CA LEU A 694 51.98 -11.06 10.61
C LEU A 694 53.21 -11.16 11.52
N PRO A 695 53.82 -12.34 11.70
CA PRO A 695 55.02 -12.49 12.51
C PRO A 695 56.24 -11.88 11.80
N ALA A 696 57.32 -11.68 12.54
CA ALA A 696 58.60 -11.30 11.95
C ALA A 696 59.28 -12.53 11.30
N PRO A 697 60.03 -12.36 10.18
CA PRO A 697 60.99 -13.36 9.74
C PRO A 697 62.09 -13.58 10.79
N GLU A 698 62.63 -14.80 10.85
CA GLU A 698 63.79 -15.13 11.68
C GLU A 698 64.97 -15.66 10.84
N GLY A 699 66.12 -15.91 11.48
CA GLY A 699 67.25 -16.62 10.87
C GLY A 699 68.10 -15.87 9.85
N LEU A 700 67.75 -14.64 9.44
CA LEU A 700 68.45 -13.92 8.37
C LEU A 700 69.96 -13.78 8.64
N LYS A 701 70.75 -14.47 7.78
CA LYS A 701 72.20 -14.66 7.88
C LYS A 701 72.86 -14.58 6.51
N PHE A 702 74.12 -14.17 6.48
CA PHE A 702 74.91 -14.06 5.25
C PHE A 702 75.61 -15.39 4.93
N LYS A 703 75.35 -15.91 3.73
CA LYS A 703 75.90 -17.17 3.20
C LYS A 703 77.12 -16.94 2.31
N SER A 704 77.11 -15.86 1.52
CA SER A 704 78.33 -15.34 0.90
C SER A 704 78.26 -13.81 0.69
N VAL A 705 79.37 -13.12 0.89
CA VAL A 705 79.52 -11.67 0.63
C VAL A 705 80.76 -11.49 -0.24
N LYS A 706 80.58 -10.84 -1.38
CA LYS A 706 81.59 -10.61 -2.42
C LYS A 706 81.68 -9.12 -2.75
N GLU A 707 82.40 -8.80 -3.82
CA GLU A 707 82.66 -7.44 -4.30
C GLU A 707 81.38 -6.81 -4.88
N THR A 708 80.61 -7.56 -5.68
CA THR A 708 79.39 -7.06 -6.35
C THR A 708 78.13 -7.90 -6.10
N SER A 709 78.16 -8.77 -5.07
CA SER A 709 77.03 -9.65 -4.74
C SER A 709 76.99 -10.07 -3.28
N VAL A 710 75.76 -10.28 -2.78
CA VAL A 710 75.46 -10.75 -1.43
C VAL A 710 74.44 -11.88 -1.54
N GLU A 711 74.72 -13.00 -0.89
CA GLU A 711 73.86 -14.17 -0.77
C GLU A 711 73.45 -14.33 0.69
N VAL A 712 72.14 -14.35 0.93
CA VAL A 712 71.53 -14.53 2.26
C VAL A 712 70.67 -15.78 2.30
N GLU A 713 70.46 -16.27 3.51
CA GLU A 713 69.57 -17.37 3.86
C GLU A 713 68.80 -16.98 5.12
N TRP A 714 67.59 -17.50 5.31
CA TRP A 714 66.73 -17.24 6.47
C TRP A 714 65.93 -18.48 6.82
N ASP A 715 65.27 -18.49 7.98
CA ASP A 715 64.58 -19.68 8.46
C ASP A 715 63.13 -19.75 7.90
N PRO A 716 62.62 -20.95 7.58
CA PRO A 716 61.27 -21.13 7.05
C PRO A 716 60.21 -20.90 8.14
N LEU A 717 59.09 -20.28 7.77
CA LEU A 717 57.94 -20.06 8.65
C LEU A 717 56.77 -20.96 8.28
N ASP A 718 56.20 -21.64 9.28
CA ASP A 718 55.08 -22.58 9.13
C ASP A 718 53.71 -21.86 9.19
N ILE A 719 53.58 -20.76 8.43
CA ILE A 719 52.34 -19.97 8.33
C ILE A 719 51.95 -19.71 6.87
N ALA A 720 50.67 -19.45 6.63
CA ALA A 720 50.13 -19.18 5.29
C ALA A 720 50.33 -17.71 4.89
N PHE A 721 51.21 -17.47 3.90
CA PHE A 721 51.42 -16.18 3.23
C PHE A 721 51.71 -16.35 1.73
N GLU A 722 51.81 -15.26 0.97
CA GLU A 722 51.96 -15.29 -0.49
C GLU A 722 53.43 -15.27 -0.92
N THR A 723 54.16 -14.24 -0.49
CA THR A 723 55.55 -14.00 -0.90
C THR A 723 56.40 -13.49 0.27
N TRP A 724 57.70 -13.75 0.18
CA TRP A 724 58.68 -12.93 0.88
C TRP A 724 58.97 -11.69 0.05
N GLU A 725 59.29 -10.58 0.72
CA GLU A 725 59.86 -9.39 0.10
C GLU A 725 61.24 -9.14 0.72
N ILE A 726 62.30 -9.20 -0.08
CA ILE A 726 63.66 -8.85 0.33
C ILE A 726 64.11 -7.57 -0.35
N ILE A 727 64.72 -6.67 0.41
CA ILE A 727 65.10 -5.32 -0.03
C ILE A 727 66.57 -5.09 0.31
N PHE A 728 67.36 -4.64 -0.67
CA PHE A 728 68.74 -4.20 -0.47
C PHE A 728 68.79 -2.67 -0.63
N ARG A 729 68.96 -1.97 0.49
CA ARG A 729 69.12 -0.50 0.54
C ARG A 729 70.60 -0.15 0.71
N ASN A 730 71.12 0.73 -0.14
CA ASN A 730 72.46 1.29 0.04
C ASN A 730 72.45 2.28 1.21
N MET A 731 73.37 2.14 2.18
CA MET A 731 73.46 3.05 3.32
C MET A 731 74.32 4.28 3.01
N ASN A 732 75.17 4.20 1.99
CA ASN A 732 76.15 5.24 1.63
C ASN A 732 75.65 6.19 0.52
N LYS A 733 74.37 6.06 0.12
CA LYS A 733 73.66 6.96 -0.81
C LYS A 733 72.18 7.03 -0.43
N GLU A 734 71.69 8.22 -0.09
CA GLU A 734 70.29 8.38 0.33
C GLU A 734 69.28 8.37 -0.83
N ASP A 735 69.74 8.68 -2.07
CA ASP A 735 68.91 8.84 -3.27
C ASP A 735 68.98 7.67 -4.28
N GLU A 736 69.81 6.64 -4.07
CA GLU A 736 69.89 5.51 -5.01
C GLU A 736 68.94 4.37 -4.63
N GLY A 737 68.02 4.04 -5.54
CA GLY A 737 66.80 3.28 -5.26
C GLY A 737 66.99 1.90 -4.63
N GLU A 738 66.10 1.57 -3.69
CA GLU A 738 66.07 0.29 -3.00
C GLU A 738 65.83 -0.89 -3.97
N ILE A 739 66.69 -1.90 -3.92
CA ILE A 739 66.55 -3.08 -4.78
C ILE A 739 65.62 -4.09 -4.10
N THR A 740 64.32 -3.95 -4.38
CA THR A 740 63.26 -4.84 -3.88
C THR A 740 63.07 -6.06 -4.77
N LYS A 741 62.93 -7.24 -4.15
CA LYS A 741 62.63 -8.50 -4.81
C LYS A 741 61.59 -9.31 -4.05
N SER A 742 60.46 -9.58 -4.69
CA SER A 742 59.47 -10.55 -4.22
C SER A 742 59.89 -11.98 -4.61
N LEU A 743 59.76 -12.92 -3.67
CA LEU A 743 60.15 -14.33 -3.79
C LEU A 743 59.00 -15.22 -3.32
N ARG A 744 58.81 -16.40 -3.93
CA ARG A 744 57.66 -17.28 -3.63
C ARG A 744 58.05 -18.37 -2.64
N ARG A 745 57.12 -18.79 -1.78
CA ARG A 745 57.33 -20.00 -0.97
C ARG A 745 57.58 -21.20 -1.92
N PRO A 746 58.53 -22.11 -1.62
CA PRO A 746 59.28 -22.26 -0.37
C PRO A 746 60.71 -21.68 -0.41
N GLU A 747 61.00 -20.63 -1.18
CA GLU A 747 62.35 -20.04 -1.24
C GLU A 747 62.79 -19.48 0.14
N THR A 748 63.96 -19.89 0.64
CA THR A 748 64.56 -19.45 1.92
C THR A 748 65.98 -18.88 1.78
N SER A 749 66.45 -18.67 0.54
CA SER A 749 67.72 -18.01 0.26
C SER A 749 67.66 -17.22 -1.04
N TYR A 750 68.45 -16.15 -1.12
CA TYR A 750 68.51 -15.28 -2.30
C TYR A 750 69.90 -14.69 -2.48
N ARG A 751 70.28 -14.45 -3.74
CA ARG A 751 71.56 -13.82 -4.11
C ARG A 751 71.33 -12.59 -4.97
N GLN A 752 71.53 -11.42 -4.37
CA GLN A 752 71.56 -10.16 -5.10
C GLN A 752 72.91 -10.00 -5.80
N THR A 753 72.88 -9.46 -7.02
CA THR A 753 74.06 -9.17 -7.86
C THR A 753 73.99 -7.75 -8.42
N GLY A 754 75.13 -7.18 -8.80
CA GLY A 754 75.18 -5.79 -9.28
C GLY A 754 75.24 -4.75 -8.15
N LEU A 755 75.65 -5.17 -6.95
CA LEU A 755 75.93 -4.27 -5.84
C LEU A 755 77.27 -3.53 -6.08
N ALA A 756 77.44 -2.36 -5.49
CA ALA A 756 78.69 -1.60 -5.54
C ALA A 756 79.73 -2.22 -4.58
N PRO A 757 81.02 -2.31 -4.95
CA PRO A 757 82.11 -2.73 -4.05
C PRO A 757 82.40 -1.72 -2.95
N GLY A 758 82.80 -2.20 -1.77
CA GLY A 758 83.18 -1.37 -0.62
C GLY A 758 82.06 -0.49 -0.07
N GLN A 759 80.80 -0.94 -0.13
CA GLN A 759 79.64 -0.17 0.32
C GLN A 759 78.76 -0.96 1.30
N ASP A 760 78.19 -0.24 2.26
CA ASP A 760 77.30 -0.80 3.28
C ASP A 760 75.87 -0.91 2.75
N TYR A 761 75.30 -2.10 2.90
CA TYR A 761 73.93 -2.40 2.50
C TYR A 761 73.12 -2.87 3.70
N GLU A 762 71.94 -2.28 3.88
CA GLU A 762 70.90 -2.81 4.75
C GLU A 762 70.03 -3.78 3.95
N ILE A 763 69.98 -5.04 4.39
CA ILE A 763 69.09 -6.07 3.88
C ILE A 763 67.88 -6.14 4.83
N SER A 764 66.70 -5.82 4.32
CA SER A 764 65.42 -6.00 5.01
C SER A 764 64.65 -7.17 4.39
N LEU A 765 64.20 -8.12 5.21
CA LEU A 765 63.33 -9.22 4.81
C LEU A 765 61.94 -9.04 5.45
N HIS A 766 60.88 -9.23 4.67
CA HIS A 766 59.48 -9.10 5.10
C HIS A 766 58.61 -10.26 4.56
N ILE A 767 57.45 -10.45 5.19
CA ILE A 767 56.36 -11.34 4.75
C ILE A 767 55.29 -10.49 4.05
N VAL A 768 54.67 -10.99 2.99
CA VAL A 768 53.50 -10.36 2.34
C VAL A 768 52.32 -11.34 2.24
N LYS A 769 51.13 -10.89 2.68
CA LYS A 769 49.85 -11.63 2.67
C LYS A 769 48.71 -10.63 2.49
N ASN A 770 47.77 -10.88 1.57
CA ASN A 770 46.65 -9.99 1.23
C ASN A 770 47.07 -8.53 0.97
N ASN A 771 48.18 -8.32 0.24
CA ASN A 771 48.86 -7.02 0.07
C ASN A 771 49.33 -6.30 1.35
N THR A 772 49.17 -6.90 2.54
CA THR A 772 49.77 -6.38 3.79
C THR A 772 51.19 -6.91 3.96
N ARG A 773 52.10 -6.01 4.36
CA ARG A 773 53.52 -6.29 4.61
C ARG A 773 53.77 -6.40 6.11
N GLY A 774 54.29 -7.54 6.55
CA GLY A 774 54.63 -7.82 7.94
C GLY A 774 55.86 -7.07 8.44
N PRO A 775 56.16 -7.15 9.75
CA PRO A 775 57.36 -6.57 10.34
C PRO A 775 58.64 -7.11 9.69
N GLY A 776 59.69 -6.28 9.65
CA GLY A 776 60.91 -6.55 8.89
C GLY A 776 62.07 -7.01 9.73
N LEU A 777 62.71 -8.12 9.35
CA LEU A 777 64.01 -8.51 9.90
C LEU A 777 65.13 -7.83 9.11
N LYS A 778 65.96 -7.04 9.80
CA LYS A 778 67.04 -6.24 9.20
C LYS A 778 68.43 -6.80 9.53
N ARG A 779 69.34 -6.79 8.54
CA ARG A 779 70.78 -7.07 8.69
C ARG A 779 71.61 -6.15 7.81
N VAL A 780 72.71 -5.62 8.34
CA VAL A 780 73.68 -4.80 7.58
C VAL A 780 74.90 -5.63 7.20
N THR A 781 75.47 -5.39 6.01
CA THR A 781 76.77 -5.94 5.60
C THR A 781 77.49 -5.02 4.62
N THR A 782 78.82 -5.06 4.61
CA THR A 782 79.67 -4.32 3.67
C THR A 782 80.11 -5.24 2.54
N THR A 783 79.93 -4.82 1.28
CA THR A 783 80.51 -5.52 0.13
C THR A 783 82.03 -5.42 0.13
N ARG A 784 82.72 -6.39 -0.47
CA ARG A 784 84.20 -6.37 -0.52
C ARG A 784 84.70 -5.27 -1.45
N GLU A 785 85.86 -4.71 -1.14
CA GLU A 785 86.61 -3.86 -2.07
C GLU A 785 87.29 -4.70 -3.15
N TYR A 786 87.63 -4.09 -4.29
CA TYR A 786 88.53 -4.72 -5.26
C TYR A 786 89.97 -4.67 -4.75
N HIS A 787 90.55 -5.83 -4.44
CA HIS A 787 92.00 -5.97 -4.34
C HIS A 787 92.61 -5.97 -5.75
N LEU A 788 93.40 -4.94 -6.04
CA LEU A 788 94.22 -4.76 -7.24
C LEU A 788 95.60 -5.42 -7.08
#